data_AF-M3VUI9-F1
#
_entry.id   AF-M3VUI9-F1
#
_cell.length_a   1.000
_cell.length_b   1.000
_cell.length_c   1.000
_cell.angle_alpha   90.00
_cell.angle_beta   90.00
_cell.angle_gamma   90.00
#
_symmetry.space_group_name_H-M   'P 1'
#
loop_
_entity.id
_entity.type
_entity.pdbx_description
1 polymer ?
#
loop_
_entity_poly.entity_id
_entity_poly.type
_entity_poly.pdbx_seq_one_letter_code
_entity_poly.pdbx_strand_id
1 'polypeptide(L)'
;MDVYRTPAAALDNLVARRLQPSAEFVGAARRALGALGTFLRERGGRAAAQPWRVLKIAKGGSSGRGTALRGGCDAELVLFLNCFKSYEDQGVRRAEILHEMRVLLESWWQKPIPGLSFEFPEQDAARVLRFRLASTDLENWMDVSLVPAFDALGQLNSDVKLKPQIYSRLLDSGCQGGEHAACFTELRRNFVNVRPAKLKSLILLVKHWFRQVCQGEVRREELPPAYALELLTIFAWEQGCGKEAFSLAQGLRTVLGLICQYQHLCVFWTLNYGFEDPAVRWFLRYQLERPRPVILDPADPTWDVGNGAAWHWDLLAREAESCYEHPCFLQAAGGAVQPWEGPGLPRPGCSGLDHPIQRDSAQRAPEESSSLDAVDPSAGSRQPSRPAPGPSGTAGTTPCTLGTALDLSRISTKDLDRFIQDHLKPNPQFQKQVSKAIDVILHCLCEKRFYRASTVSKGGSFGRGTDLRGYGDAELVVFLNCFEDYGDQRARRLEILDEMRAQLESWWQDPVPGLSLRFPEQTVPEALQFQLVSRAPGSWMDVSLLPVFDAAGQLCAGARPEPQIYSSLLDSGCQGGKHVACFAELRRNFVNTRPPKLKNLILLVKHWYYQVAARNRGQQPACASLPPVYALELLTIFAWEQGCRNDCFNTAEGLKTVLGLVQQHQQLCVYWTVNYSFEDPAIRTYLLGQLQKPRPLLLDPADPTWNVGQGSWELLAQEAAALETQACLRNRQGVSVQPWDVMPALLYQTPAGDLDKFISEFLQPSRQFLAQVNKAVNAICSFLRENCFRSSPIKVLKVVKGGSLAKGTALRGRSDADIVVFLSCFGQFTEQGNKRAEIISEIRAQLEACQQEMQFEVKFEIPKWENPRVLSFSLMSRTMLDQSVDFDVLPAFNALGQLSSGRRPTSQVYVDLIHSYNNAGEYSTCFTELQRDFIVSRPTKLKSLIRLVKHWYRQCNKMPKGKGSLPPQHGLELLTVHAWEQGGRDPQFNMAQGFRTVLELVSRYRELCVYWTVNYDNRDKTVGDFLSQQLQKPRPIILDPADPTGNLGHNARWDLLAEEAVACMSALCCMGRDGTPIQPWPAKAAV
;
A
#
# COMPACT_ATOMS: atom_id res chain seq x y z
N MET A 1 -0.91 20.41 -31.17
CA MET A 1 -2.26 20.06 -31.65
C MET A 1 -3.23 20.72 -30.72
N ASP A 2 -4.25 21.32 -31.29
CA ASP A 2 -5.27 22.08 -30.60
C ASP A 2 -6.24 21.15 -29.85
N VAL A 3 -6.55 21.44 -28.58
CA VAL A 3 -7.54 20.69 -27.79
C VAL A 3 -8.87 20.65 -28.52
N TYR A 4 -9.27 21.77 -29.14
CA TYR A 4 -10.56 21.91 -29.82
C TYR A 4 -10.71 20.99 -31.03
N ARG A 5 -9.62 20.68 -31.74
CA ARG A 5 -9.66 19.79 -32.91
C ARG A 5 -9.57 18.31 -32.56
N THR A 6 -9.37 17.97 -31.28
CA THR A 6 -9.16 16.60 -30.83
C THR A 6 -10.49 15.99 -30.39
N PRO A 7 -10.95 14.86 -30.98
CA PRO A 7 -12.18 14.20 -30.55
C PRO A 7 -12.13 13.78 -29.07
N ALA A 8 -13.27 13.79 -28.39
CA ALA A 8 -13.38 13.41 -26.97
C ALA A 8 -12.68 12.07 -26.63
N ALA A 9 -12.83 11.05 -27.48
CA ALA A 9 -12.22 9.72 -27.30
C ALA A 9 -10.68 9.70 -27.49
N ALA A 10 -10.11 10.73 -28.11
CA ALA A 10 -8.68 10.83 -28.41
C ALA A 10 -7.91 11.72 -27.42
N LEU A 11 -8.58 12.34 -26.44
CA LEU A 11 -7.94 13.22 -25.45
C LEU A 11 -6.90 12.50 -24.59
N ASP A 12 -7.14 11.24 -24.21
CA ASP A 12 -6.14 10.43 -23.50
C ASP A 12 -4.83 10.27 -24.32
N ASN A 13 -4.96 10.07 -25.63
CA ASN A 13 -3.81 9.97 -26.55
C ASN A 13 -3.09 11.31 -26.73
N LEU A 14 -3.83 12.43 -26.76
CA LEU A 14 -3.25 13.77 -26.81
C LEU A 14 -2.38 14.03 -25.58
N VAL A 15 -2.90 13.76 -24.38
CA VAL A 15 -2.15 13.94 -23.13
C VAL A 15 -0.87 13.09 -23.13
N ALA A 16 -1.00 11.81 -23.43
CA ALA A 16 0.12 10.86 -23.37
C ALA A 16 1.24 11.17 -24.40
N ARG A 17 0.89 11.63 -25.60
CA ARG A 17 1.88 11.84 -26.68
C ARG A 17 2.43 13.26 -26.75
N ARG A 18 1.69 14.26 -26.27
CA ARG A 18 1.98 15.68 -26.57
C ARG A 18 2.08 16.57 -25.34
N LEU A 19 1.40 16.27 -24.24
CA LEU A 19 1.36 17.18 -23.08
C LEU A 19 2.36 16.83 -21.99
N GLN A 20 2.80 15.57 -21.92
CA GLN A 20 3.83 15.16 -20.97
C GLN A 20 5.23 15.60 -21.42
N PRO A 21 6.06 16.18 -20.53
CA PRO A 21 7.44 16.52 -20.84
C PRO A 21 8.27 15.28 -21.18
N SER A 22 9.31 15.42 -22.01
CA SER A 22 10.19 14.29 -22.33
C SER A 22 10.93 13.79 -21.09
N ALA A 23 11.08 12.47 -20.97
CA ALA A 23 11.78 11.85 -19.85
C ALA A 23 13.25 12.31 -19.76
N GLU A 24 13.87 12.59 -20.91
CA GLU A 24 15.23 13.12 -21.03
C GLU A 24 15.36 14.52 -20.44
N PHE A 25 14.46 15.45 -20.81
CA PHE A 25 14.45 16.81 -20.27
C PHE A 25 14.16 16.81 -18.77
N VAL A 26 13.16 16.04 -18.32
CA VAL A 26 12.85 15.91 -16.89
C VAL A 26 14.03 15.34 -16.10
N GLY A 27 14.72 14.35 -16.67
CA GLY A 27 15.93 13.76 -16.09
C GLY A 27 17.08 14.77 -15.98
N ALA A 28 17.34 15.52 -17.05
CA ALA A 28 18.37 16.55 -17.09
C ALA A 28 18.08 17.68 -16.10
N ALA A 29 16.87 18.24 -16.11
CA ALA A 29 16.44 19.30 -15.20
C ALA A 29 16.48 18.83 -13.73
N ARG A 30 16.08 17.58 -13.45
CA ARG A 30 16.16 17.02 -12.09
C ARG A 30 17.60 16.91 -11.59
N ARG A 31 18.54 16.49 -12.45
CA ARG A 31 19.97 16.45 -12.13
C ARG A 31 20.53 17.85 -11.90
N ALA A 32 20.16 18.81 -12.75
CA ALA A 32 20.57 20.21 -12.60
C ALA A 32 20.11 20.82 -11.28
N LEU A 33 18.81 20.72 -10.96
CA LEU A 33 18.28 21.22 -9.70
C LEU A 33 18.83 20.47 -8.48
N GLY A 34 19.17 19.18 -8.63
CA GLY A 34 19.86 18.40 -7.60
C GLY A 34 21.28 18.92 -7.34
N ALA A 35 22.06 19.14 -8.40
CA ALA A 35 23.41 19.69 -8.32
C ALA A 35 23.41 21.11 -7.75
N LEU A 36 22.46 21.96 -8.16
CA LEU A 36 22.28 23.29 -7.58
C LEU A 36 21.97 23.21 -6.08
N GLY A 37 21.06 22.32 -5.68
CA GLY A 37 20.73 22.11 -4.27
C GLY A 37 21.92 21.64 -3.43
N THR A 38 22.76 20.74 -3.96
CA THR A 38 24.00 20.30 -3.31
C THR A 38 25.00 21.45 -3.20
N PHE A 39 25.22 22.19 -4.29
CA PHE A 39 26.13 23.34 -4.34
C PHE A 39 25.76 24.42 -3.31
N LEU A 40 24.48 24.77 -3.22
CA LEU A 40 23.97 25.75 -2.25
C LEU A 40 24.13 25.26 -0.80
N ARG A 41 24.06 23.95 -0.56
CA ARG A 41 24.27 23.36 0.77
C ARG A 41 25.76 23.29 1.16
N GLU A 42 26.65 23.03 0.21
CA GLU A 42 28.09 22.86 0.44
C GLU A 42 28.83 24.20 0.63
N ARG A 43 28.53 25.22 -0.21
CA ARG A 43 29.15 26.55 -0.06
C ARG A 43 28.58 27.34 1.11
N GLY A 44 27.28 27.21 1.40
CA GLY A 44 26.64 27.81 2.58
C GLY A 44 27.10 27.24 3.93
N GLY A 45 28.02 26.26 3.92
CA GLY A 45 28.64 25.69 5.13
C GLY A 45 30.16 25.87 5.24
N ARG A 46 30.85 26.39 4.21
CA ARG A 46 32.33 26.43 4.16
C ARG A 46 32.95 27.83 4.14
N ALA A 47 32.21 28.88 3.83
CA ALA A 47 32.74 30.25 3.87
C ALA A 47 32.45 30.90 5.22
N ALA A 48 33.47 31.30 5.97
CA ALA A 48 33.35 32.11 7.21
C ALA A 48 32.71 33.51 6.99
N ALA A 49 32.21 33.79 5.79
CA ALA A 49 31.71 35.08 5.34
C ALA A 49 30.21 35.09 4.93
N GLN A 50 29.49 33.97 4.94
CA GLN A 50 28.05 33.96 4.59
C GLN A 50 27.13 33.85 5.82
N PRO A 51 26.10 34.72 5.98
CA PRO A 51 25.32 34.83 7.21
C PRO A 51 24.15 33.84 7.34
N TRP A 52 24.02 32.85 6.45
CA TRP A 52 22.93 31.88 6.43
C TRP A 52 23.34 30.49 5.96
N ARG A 53 22.68 29.46 6.51
CA ARG A 53 22.86 28.03 6.17
C ARG A 53 21.53 27.43 5.72
N VAL A 54 21.56 26.63 4.66
CA VAL A 54 20.40 25.87 4.16
C VAL A 54 20.12 24.67 5.08
N LEU A 55 18.97 24.68 5.75
CA LEU A 55 18.45 23.59 6.60
C LEU A 55 17.83 22.47 5.75
N LYS A 56 16.94 22.86 4.83
CA LYS A 56 16.11 21.96 4.03
C LYS A 56 15.87 22.60 2.65
N ILE A 57 15.72 21.76 1.63
CA ILE A 57 15.36 22.19 0.28
C ILE A 57 14.10 21.43 -0.13
N ALA A 58 13.03 22.15 -0.48
CA ALA A 58 11.80 21.58 -1.01
C ALA A 58 11.60 21.98 -2.47
N LYS A 59 11.01 21.08 -3.25
CA LYS A 59 10.68 21.31 -4.66
C LYS A 59 9.17 21.57 -4.76
N GLY A 60 8.79 22.76 -5.15
CA GLY A 60 7.43 23.18 -5.48
C GLY A 60 7.25 23.41 -6.98
N GLY A 61 6.34 24.31 -7.34
CA GLY A 61 5.95 24.54 -8.74
C GLY A 61 5.27 23.33 -9.39
N SER A 62 4.90 23.46 -10.66
CA SER A 62 4.25 22.37 -11.39
C SER A 62 5.14 21.13 -11.55
N SER A 63 6.46 21.32 -11.64
CA SER A 63 7.44 20.23 -11.60
C SER A 63 7.40 19.45 -10.27
N GLY A 64 7.34 20.16 -9.14
CA GLY A 64 7.25 19.56 -7.81
C GLY A 64 5.91 18.85 -7.56
N ARG A 65 4.81 19.41 -8.06
CA ARG A 65 3.44 18.86 -7.96
C ARG A 65 3.13 17.73 -8.95
N GLY A 66 4.04 17.45 -9.88
CA GLY A 66 3.85 16.41 -10.91
C GLY A 66 2.84 16.79 -12.00
N THR A 67 2.66 18.09 -12.24
CA THR A 67 1.71 18.69 -13.21
C THR A 67 2.42 19.56 -14.26
N ALA A 68 3.70 19.26 -14.54
CA ALA A 68 4.50 19.96 -15.55
C ALA A 68 4.07 19.60 -16.98
N LEU A 69 3.97 20.61 -17.84
CA LEU A 69 3.61 20.47 -19.26
C LEU A 69 4.85 20.47 -20.17
N ARG A 70 4.75 19.77 -21.30
CA ARG A 70 5.70 19.88 -22.42
C ARG A 70 5.71 21.31 -22.98
N GLY A 71 6.85 21.78 -23.51
CA GLY A 71 6.93 23.12 -24.11
C GLY A 71 6.79 24.25 -23.10
N GLY A 72 7.40 24.09 -21.92
CA GLY A 72 7.44 25.11 -20.85
C GLY A 72 6.75 24.65 -19.58
N CYS A 73 7.47 24.66 -18.46
CA CYS A 73 6.93 24.39 -17.13
C CYS A 73 7.61 25.28 -16.07
N ASP A 74 7.05 25.32 -14.86
CA ASP A 74 7.63 26.03 -13.73
C ASP A 74 8.13 25.04 -12.67
N ALA A 75 9.22 25.41 -12.00
CA ALA A 75 9.71 24.74 -10.81
C ALA A 75 10.00 25.77 -9.73
N GLU A 76 9.65 25.44 -8.49
CA GLU A 76 9.98 26.27 -7.34
C GLU A 76 10.99 25.52 -6.50
N LEU A 77 12.11 26.15 -6.17
CA LEU A 77 13.12 25.59 -5.27
C LEU A 77 13.13 26.41 -4.00
N VAL A 78 12.44 25.90 -2.98
CA VAL A 78 12.31 26.56 -1.68
C VAL A 78 13.48 26.17 -0.80
N LEU A 79 14.24 27.16 -0.36
CA LEU A 79 15.40 27.02 0.51
C LEU A 79 15.03 27.46 1.92
N PHE A 80 14.96 26.51 2.83
CA PHE A 80 14.71 26.79 4.24
C PHE A 80 16.01 27.19 4.91
N LEU A 81 16.10 28.43 5.39
CA LEU A 81 17.33 28.99 5.94
C LEU A 81 17.29 29.07 7.46
N ASN A 82 18.43 28.80 8.11
CA ASN A 82 18.55 28.85 9.57
C ASN A 82 18.42 30.27 10.16
N CYS A 83 18.62 31.29 9.34
CA CYS A 83 18.64 32.69 9.71
C CYS A 83 17.23 33.28 9.89
N PHE A 84 16.20 32.64 9.32
CA PHE A 84 14.80 32.99 9.58
C PHE A 84 14.30 32.22 10.80
N LYS A 85 13.82 32.92 11.81
CA LYS A 85 13.25 32.37 13.05
C LYS A 85 11.75 32.61 13.16
N SER A 86 11.22 33.57 12.41
CA SER A 86 9.80 33.86 12.29
C SER A 86 9.38 34.16 10.83
N TYR A 87 8.08 34.45 10.62
CA TYR A 87 7.56 34.85 9.32
C TYR A 87 8.06 36.24 8.91
N GLU A 88 8.13 37.17 9.86
CA GLU A 88 8.54 38.56 9.68
C GLU A 88 10.01 38.68 9.25
N ASP A 89 10.88 37.79 9.74
CA ASP A 89 12.31 37.74 9.38
C ASP A 89 12.54 37.58 7.87
N GLN A 90 11.59 36.95 7.17
CA GLN A 90 11.68 36.77 5.72
C GLN A 90 11.54 38.10 4.98
N GLY A 91 10.72 39.04 5.46
CA GLY A 91 10.52 40.32 4.78
C GLY A 91 11.78 41.17 4.75
N VAL A 92 12.51 41.20 5.88
CA VAL A 92 13.64 42.12 6.11
C VAL A 92 14.90 41.68 5.37
N ARG A 93 15.21 40.38 5.32
CA ARG A 93 16.50 39.86 4.84
C ARG A 93 16.44 39.18 3.46
N ARG A 94 15.25 39.03 2.87
CA ARG A 94 15.06 38.28 1.61
C ARG A 94 15.76 38.93 0.42
N ALA A 95 15.77 40.26 0.30
CA ALA A 95 16.42 40.94 -0.82
C ALA A 95 17.95 40.76 -0.83
N GLU A 96 18.59 40.87 0.34
CA GLU A 96 20.03 40.63 0.55
C GLU A 96 20.40 39.18 0.20
N ILE A 97 19.64 38.22 0.73
CA ILE A 97 19.86 36.79 0.50
C ILE A 97 19.69 36.42 -0.98
N LEU A 98 18.67 36.97 -1.65
CA LEU A 98 18.46 36.74 -3.08
C LEU A 98 19.59 37.32 -3.93
N HIS A 99 20.16 38.46 -3.53
CA HIS A 99 21.34 39.04 -4.19
C HIS A 99 22.55 38.11 -4.08
N GLU A 100 22.85 37.60 -2.88
CA GLU A 100 23.95 36.64 -2.68
C GLU A 100 23.71 35.32 -3.45
N MET A 101 22.47 34.83 -3.47
CA MET A 101 22.10 33.63 -4.22
C MET A 101 22.28 33.81 -5.73
N ARG A 102 22.08 35.02 -6.26
CA ARG A 102 22.34 35.33 -7.66
C ARG A 102 23.82 35.14 -8.02
N VAL A 103 24.71 35.69 -7.20
CA VAL A 103 26.17 35.55 -7.36
C VAL A 103 26.58 34.07 -7.29
N LEU A 104 26.00 33.31 -6.36
CA LEU A 104 26.23 31.87 -6.24
C LEU A 104 25.74 31.10 -7.48
N LEU A 105 24.58 31.48 -8.02
CA LEU A 105 23.99 30.84 -9.20
C LEU A 105 24.82 31.10 -10.46
N GLU A 106 25.33 32.32 -10.64
CA GLU A 106 26.27 32.68 -11.70
C GLU A 106 27.59 31.89 -11.59
N SER A 107 28.10 31.68 -10.37
CA SER A 107 29.27 30.84 -10.13
C SER A 107 29.01 29.35 -10.36
N TRP A 108 27.80 28.87 -10.04
CA TRP A 108 27.41 27.48 -10.24
C TRP A 108 27.36 27.12 -11.73
N TRP A 109 26.87 28.04 -12.56
CA TRP A 109 26.69 27.80 -14.00
C TRP A 109 27.99 27.84 -14.82
N GLN A 110 29.15 28.12 -14.22
CA GLN A 110 30.45 28.09 -14.89
C GLN A 110 30.84 26.68 -15.43
N LYS A 111 30.16 25.63 -14.99
CA LYS A 111 30.26 24.27 -15.55
C LYS A 111 28.90 23.87 -16.15
N PRO A 112 28.67 24.10 -17.46
CA PRO A 112 27.39 23.83 -18.07
C PRO A 112 27.05 22.33 -18.00
N ILE A 113 25.78 22.04 -17.74
CA ILE A 113 25.28 20.66 -17.72
C ILE A 113 24.96 20.26 -19.17
N PRO A 114 25.52 19.15 -19.68
CA PRO A 114 25.25 18.70 -21.04
C PRO A 114 23.75 18.57 -21.32
N GLY A 115 23.28 19.21 -22.40
CA GLY A 115 21.89 19.16 -22.84
C GLY A 115 20.95 20.24 -22.26
N LEU A 116 21.46 21.21 -21.49
CA LEU A 116 20.68 22.35 -21.01
C LEU A 116 21.39 23.70 -21.26
N SER A 117 20.65 24.68 -21.75
CA SER A 117 21.01 26.10 -21.72
C SER A 117 20.41 26.79 -20.49
N PHE A 118 20.99 27.92 -20.12
CA PHE A 118 20.61 28.68 -18.94
C PHE A 118 20.46 30.15 -19.31
N GLU A 119 19.33 30.73 -18.91
CA GLU A 119 18.98 32.11 -19.21
C GLU A 119 18.47 32.80 -17.94
N PHE A 120 18.83 34.08 -17.77
CA PHE A 120 18.24 34.93 -16.76
C PHE A 120 17.19 35.85 -17.41
N PRO A 121 15.88 35.63 -17.19
CA PRO A 121 14.87 36.57 -17.63
C PRO A 121 14.97 37.88 -16.84
N GLU A 122 14.37 38.96 -17.39
CA GLU A 122 14.21 40.23 -16.67
C GLU A 122 13.54 39.98 -15.32
N GLN A 123 14.18 40.45 -14.25
CA GLN A 123 13.74 40.19 -12.89
C GLN A 123 12.70 41.23 -12.50
N ASP A 124 11.50 40.76 -12.20
CA ASP A 124 10.45 41.58 -11.60
C ASP A 124 10.71 41.74 -10.09
N ALA A 125 10.38 42.89 -9.53
CA ALA A 125 10.99 43.45 -8.32
C ALA A 125 11.15 42.50 -7.10
N ALA A 126 12.34 42.54 -6.52
CA ALA A 126 12.75 42.28 -5.12
C ALA A 126 12.39 40.96 -4.38
N ARG A 127 11.48 40.10 -4.86
CA ARG A 127 10.93 39.00 -4.03
C ARG A 127 11.32 37.57 -4.43
N VAL A 128 11.73 37.30 -5.67
CA VAL A 128 12.06 35.94 -6.15
C VAL A 128 13.18 36.00 -7.19
N LEU A 129 14.19 35.12 -7.08
CA LEU A 129 15.22 34.97 -8.11
C LEU A 129 14.76 33.93 -9.14
N ARG A 130 14.55 34.36 -10.40
CA ARG A 130 14.10 33.48 -11.49
C ARG A 130 15.21 33.21 -12.50
N PHE A 131 15.32 31.97 -12.95
CA PHE A 131 16.19 31.58 -14.06
C PHE A 131 15.51 30.49 -14.88
N ARG A 132 15.90 30.35 -16.14
CA ARG A 132 15.33 29.37 -17.06
C ARG A 132 16.38 28.32 -17.41
N LEU A 133 15.96 27.05 -17.34
CA LEU A 133 16.68 25.91 -17.90
C LEU A 133 15.97 25.46 -19.16
N ALA A 134 16.59 25.62 -20.33
CA ALA A 134 16.02 25.18 -21.60
C ALA A 134 16.81 24.01 -22.18
N SER A 135 16.12 23.12 -22.89
CA SER A 135 16.76 22.06 -23.67
C SER A 135 17.50 22.66 -24.86
N THR A 136 18.54 21.99 -25.35
CA THR A 136 19.33 22.44 -26.52
C THR A 136 18.54 22.53 -27.81
N ASP A 137 17.44 21.78 -27.93
CA ASP A 137 16.49 21.84 -29.04
C ASP A 137 15.45 22.97 -28.89
N LEU A 138 15.47 23.70 -27.76
CA LEU A 138 14.51 24.72 -27.35
C LEU A 138 13.03 24.25 -27.32
N GLU A 139 12.77 22.94 -27.48
CA GLU A 139 11.41 22.40 -27.45
C GLU A 139 10.83 22.38 -26.03
N ASN A 140 11.69 22.34 -25.01
CA ASN A 140 11.29 22.23 -23.61
C ASN A 140 12.12 23.19 -22.75
N TRP A 141 11.44 23.95 -21.89
CA TRP A 141 12.09 24.80 -20.91
C TRP A 141 11.40 24.71 -19.55
N MET A 142 12.13 25.10 -18.51
CA MET A 142 11.70 25.13 -17.12
C MET A 142 12.09 26.46 -16.50
N ASP A 143 11.10 27.25 -16.13
CA ASP A 143 11.27 28.49 -15.38
C ASP A 143 11.37 28.15 -13.90
N VAL A 144 12.57 28.32 -13.34
CA VAL A 144 12.90 27.97 -11.96
C VAL A 144 12.85 29.23 -11.09
N SER A 145 12.04 29.20 -10.03
CA SER A 145 11.98 30.24 -9.00
C SER A 145 12.71 29.76 -7.75
N LEU A 146 13.76 30.47 -7.35
CA LEU A 146 14.49 30.21 -6.11
C LEU A 146 13.91 31.09 -4.99
N VAL A 147 13.43 30.46 -3.91
CA VAL A 147 12.68 31.16 -2.85
C VAL A 147 13.24 30.83 -1.47
N PRO A 148 13.89 31.77 -0.77
CA PRO A 148 14.24 31.65 0.64
C PRO A 148 12.98 31.67 1.53
N ALA A 149 12.87 30.74 2.48
CA ALA A 149 11.71 30.63 3.37
C ALA A 149 12.08 30.23 4.80
N PHE A 150 11.22 30.59 5.75
CA PHE A 150 11.24 30.13 7.14
C PHE A 150 10.69 28.70 7.23
N ASP A 151 11.33 27.84 8.02
CA ASP A 151 10.86 26.47 8.25
C ASP A 151 9.80 26.40 9.35
N ALA A 152 8.61 26.93 9.05
CA ALA A 152 7.49 26.93 9.98
C ALA A 152 6.97 25.52 10.33
N LEU A 153 7.18 24.56 9.42
CA LEU A 153 6.69 23.18 9.56
C LEU A 153 7.69 22.24 10.24
N GLY A 154 8.99 22.58 10.24
CA GLY A 154 10.05 21.71 10.75
C GLY A 154 10.15 20.38 10.00
N GLN A 155 10.32 19.28 10.73
CA GLN A 155 10.30 17.92 10.16
C GLN A 155 8.86 17.41 10.04
N LEU A 156 8.35 17.34 8.80
CA LEU A 156 7.01 16.85 8.51
C LEU A 156 6.97 15.31 8.54
N ASN A 157 6.22 14.73 9.49
CA ASN A 157 5.88 13.30 9.53
C ASN A 157 4.50 13.09 8.87
N SER A 158 4.31 11.99 8.14
CA SER A 158 3.11 11.74 7.31
C SER A 158 1.79 11.60 8.07
N ASP A 159 1.83 11.35 9.38
CA ASP A 159 0.66 10.89 10.17
C ASP A 159 0.29 11.83 11.34
N VAL A 160 0.83 13.06 11.38
CA VAL A 160 0.58 14.03 12.47
C VAL A 160 -0.20 15.24 11.95
N LYS A 161 -1.40 15.47 12.51
CA LYS A 161 -2.19 16.69 12.27
C LYS A 161 -1.39 17.93 12.67
N LEU A 162 -1.28 18.91 11.78
CA LEU A 162 -0.51 20.13 12.03
C LEU A 162 -1.03 20.89 13.24
N LYS A 163 -0.10 21.41 14.04
CA LYS A 163 -0.41 22.26 15.19
C LYS A 163 -1.09 23.55 14.71
N PRO A 164 -2.34 23.85 15.16
CA PRO A 164 -3.05 25.06 14.73
C PRO A 164 -2.29 26.37 15.03
N GLN A 165 -1.38 26.35 16.01
CA GLN A 165 -0.54 27.49 16.38
C GLN A 165 0.38 27.98 15.25
N ILE A 166 0.67 27.15 14.24
CA ILE A 166 1.47 27.56 13.07
C ILE A 166 0.68 28.58 12.26
N TYR A 167 -0.61 28.32 12.03
CA TYR A 167 -1.48 29.21 11.28
C TYR A 167 -1.89 30.41 12.10
N SER A 168 -2.10 30.30 13.41
CA SER A 168 -2.37 31.47 14.25
C SER A 168 -1.20 32.47 14.20
N ARG A 169 0.05 32.00 14.31
CA ARG A 169 1.25 32.85 14.18
C ARG A 169 1.41 33.46 12.79
N LEU A 170 1.01 32.74 11.74
CA LEU A 170 0.97 33.29 10.38
C LEU A 170 -0.01 34.46 10.32
N LEU A 171 -1.19 34.34 10.93
CA LEU A 171 -2.18 35.42 10.97
C LEU A 171 -1.70 36.61 11.83
N ASP A 172 -1.07 36.33 12.98
CA ASP A 172 -0.51 37.34 13.88
C ASP A 172 0.61 38.16 13.22
N SER A 173 1.30 37.60 12.21
CA SER A 173 2.36 38.30 11.48
C SER A 173 1.86 39.46 10.62
N GLY A 174 0.54 39.54 10.37
CA GLY A 174 -0.05 40.58 9.52
C GLY A 174 0.38 40.49 8.05
N CYS A 175 0.84 39.32 7.59
CA CYS A 175 1.31 39.11 6.24
C CYS A 175 0.22 39.30 5.19
N GLN A 176 0.61 39.70 3.97
CA GLN A 176 -0.30 39.72 2.83
C GLN A 176 -0.71 38.29 2.45
N GLY A 177 -1.90 38.14 1.84
CA GLY A 177 -2.41 36.82 1.44
C GLY A 177 -1.42 36.04 0.56
N GLY A 178 -0.98 34.87 1.03
CA GLY A 178 -0.02 34.02 0.31
C GLY A 178 1.44 34.52 0.31
N GLU A 179 1.79 35.55 1.08
CA GLU A 179 3.15 36.08 1.16
C GLU A 179 4.20 35.05 1.65
N HIS A 180 3.76 34.15 2.53
CA HIS A 180 4.58 33.07 3.08
C HIS A 180 4.21 31.69 2.51
N ALA A 181 3.53 31.65 1.36
CA ALA A 181 3.11 30.41 0.70
C ALA A 181 4.26 29.41 0.47
N ALA A 182 5.50 29.88 0.33
CA ALA A 182 6.69 29.03 0.18
C ALA A 182 6.98 28.17 1.42
N CYS A 183 6.62 28.64 2.63
CA CYS A 183 6.80 27.89 3.88
C CYS A 183 6.00 26.58 3.88
N PHE A 184 4.88 26.58 3.16
CA PHE A 184 3.92 25.47 3.08
C PHE A 184 4.04 24.66 1.78
N THR A 185 5.11 24.87 1.00
CA THR A 185 5.30 24.21 -0.31
C THR A 185 5.30 22.69 -0.22
N GLU A 186 5.75 22.08 0.88
CA GLU A 186 5.69 20.63 1.07
C GLU A 186 4.25 20.12 1.17
N LEU A 187 3.37 20.83 1.89
CA LEU A 187 1.94 20.49 2.00
C LEU A 187 1.24 20.65 0.65
N ARG A 188 1.48 21.78 -0.03
CA ARG A 188 0.95 22.06 -1.37
C ARG A 188 1.36 21.00 -2.38
N ARG A 189 2.63 20.60 -2.34
CA ARG A 189 3.18 19.53 -3.17
C ARG A 189 2.49 18.19 -2.88
N ASN A 190 2.34 17.83 -1.61
CA ASN A 190 1.74 16.56 -1.21
C ASN A 190 0.28 16.48 -1.64
N PHE A 191 -0.50 17.56 -1.45
CA PHE A 191 -1.92 17.63 -1.80
C PHE A 191 -2.21 17.23 -3.27
N VAL A 192 -1.34 17.65 -4.20
CA VAL A 192 -1.48 17.32 -5.64
C VAL A 192 -0.76 16.01 -6.00
N ASN A 193 0.39 15.71 -5.38
CA ASN A 193 1.17 14.52 -5.75
C ASN A 193 0.53 13.20 -5.37
N VAL A 194 -0.28 13.15 -4.31
CA VAL A 194 -0.96 11.92 -3.88
C VAL A 194 -2.15 11.55 -4.76
N ARG A 195 -2.52 12.39 -5.73
CA ARG A 195 -3.70 12.21 -6.57
C ARG A 195 -3.47 11.20 -7.72
N PRO A 196 -4.52 10.50 -8.19
CA PRO A 196 -4.40 9.49 -9.24
C PRO A 196 -3.74 10.01 -10.52
N ALA A 197 -3.01 9.15 -11.23
CA ALA A 197 -2.33 9.51 -12.47
C ALA A 197 -3.28 10.07 -13.54
N LYS A 198 -4.50 9.54 -13.63
CA LYS A 198 -5.51 10.02 -14.58
C LYS A 198 -6.06 11.42 -14.23
N LEU A 199 -6.14 11.76 -12.94
CA LEU A 199 -6.45 13.12 -12.50
C LEU A 199 -5.32 14.08 -12.86
N LYS A 200 -4.06 13.67 -12.71
CA LYS A 200 -2.92 14.47 -13.20
C LYS A 200 -2.99 14.68 -14.72
N SER A 201 -3.39 13.66 -15.48
CA SER A 201 -3.65 13.81 -16.93
C SER A 201 -4.75 14.83 -17.24
N LEU A 202 -5.83 14.86 -16.46
CA LEU A 202 -6.88 15.89 -16.59
C LEU A 202 -6.34 17.29 -16.25
N ILE A 203 -5.54 17.42 -15.19
CA ILE A 203 -4.88 18.69 -14.83
C ILE A 203 -3.97 19.17 -15.96
N LEU A 204 -3.18 18.29 -16.58
CA LEU A 204 -2.37 18.65 -17.75
C LEU A 204 -3.24 19.13 -18.91
N LEU A 205 -4.37 18.47 -19.17
CA LEU A 205 -5.29 18.85 -20.22
C LEU A 205 -5.91 20.25 -19.98
N VAL A 206 -6.38 20.52 -18.76
CA VAL A 206 -6.93 21.83 -18.35
C VAL A 206 -5.87 22.93 -18.44
N LYS A 207 -4.64 22.66 -17.96
CA LYS A 207 -3.53 23.62 -18.06
C LYS A 207 -3.11 23.88 -19.51
N HIS A 208 -3.20 22.87 -20.36
CA HIS A 208 -2.90 23.04 -21.78
C HIS A 208 -3.96 23.89 -22.46
N TRP A 209 -5.25 23.62 -22.22
CA TRP A 209 -6.35 24.48 -22.64
C TRP A 209 -6.13 25.93 -22.19
N PHE A 210 -5.90 26.14 -20.89
CA PHE A 210 -5.64 27.48 -20.33
C PHE A 210 -4.45 28.19 -21.00
N ARG A 211 -3.38 27.46 -21.34
CA ARG A 211 -2.24 28.01 -22.09
C ARG A 211 -2.63 28.46 -23.51
N GLN A 212 -3.52 27.74 -24.19
CA GLN A 212 -4.01 28.13 -25.51
C GLN A 212 -4.86 29.41 -25.41
N VAL A 213 -5.71 29.52 -24.38
CA VAL A 213 -6.48 30.75 -24.11
C VAL A 213 -5.53 31.94 -23.86
N CYS A 214 -4.48 31.73 -23.07
CA CYS A 214 -3.47 32.78 -22.80
C CYS A 214 -2.65 33.21 -24.04
N GLN A 215 -2.73 32.50 -25.17
CA GLN A 215 -2.01 32.83 -26.41
C GLN A 215 -2.86 33.69 -27.37
N GLY A 216 -4.18 33.79 -27.16
CA GLY A 216 -5.08 34.64 -27.95
C GLY A 216 -5.37 35.97 -27.23
N GLU A 217 -5.11 37.09 -27.91
CA GLU A 217 -5.50 38.50 -27.63
C GLU A 217 -5.27 39.12 -26.23
N VAL A 218 -4.93 38.38 -25.17
CA VAL A 218 -4.93 38.88 -23.79
C VAL A 218 -3.53 38.94 -23.18
N ARG A 219 -3.22 40.03 -22.48
CA ARG A 219 -1.99 40.14 -21.66
C ARG A 219 -2.05 39.13 -20.51
N ARG A 220 -1.04 38.25 -20.45
CA ARG A 220 -0.88 37.14 -19.49
C ARG A 220 -0.95 37.57 -18.00
N GLU A 221 -0.90 38.87 -17.72
CA GLU A 221 -0.77 39.46 -16.39
C GLU A 221 -2.11 39.63 -15.65
N GLU A 222 -3.25 39.41 -16.31
CA GLU A 222 -4.58 39.68 -15.72
C GLU A 222 -5.50 38.43 -15.61
N LEU A 223 -4.99 37.24 -15.94
CA LEU A 223 -5.69 35.95 -15.82
C LEU A 223 -5.33 35.23 -14.51
N PRO A 224 -6.22 34.39 -13.95
CA PRO A 224 -5.94 33.70 -12.69
C PRO A 224 -4.75 32.75 -12.80
N PRO A 225 -4.03 32.50 -11.69
CA PRO A 225 -2.86 31.63 -11.72
C PRO A 225 -3.25 30.21 -12.13
N ALA A 226 -2.41 29.54 -12.93
CA ALA A 226 -2.65 28.16 -13.36
C ALA A 226 -2.89 27.19 -12.18
N TYR A 227 -2.37 27.52 -11.00
CA TYR A 227 -2.60 26.77 -9.77
C TYR A 227 -4.07 26.80 -9.29
N ALA A 228 -4.82 27.89 -9.52
CA ALA A 228 -6.25 27.95 -9.23
C ALA A 228 -7.04 26.91 -10.06
N LEU A 229 -6.63 26.70 -11.32
CA LEU A 229 -7.24 25.71 -12.20
C LEU A 229 -6.84 24.28 -11.81
N GLU A 230 -5.63 24.07 -11.29
CA GLU A 230 -5.23 22.77 -10.69
C GLU A 230 -6.16 22.42 -9.51
N LEU A 231 -6.42 23.38 -8.62
CA LEU A 231 -7.31 23.20 -7.47
C LEU A 231 -8.78 23.01 -7.89
N LEU A 232 -9.27 23.79 -8.85
CA LEU A 232 -10.63 23.66 -9.36
C LEU A 232 -10.85 22.31 -10.06
N THR A 233 -9.83 21.78 -10.74
CA THR A 233 -9.86 20.44 -11.34
C THR A 233 -9.93 19.34 -10.28
N ILE A 234 -9.17 19.49 -9.19
CA ILE A 234 -9.23 18.54 -8.06
C ILE A 234 -10.63 18.60 -7.42
N PHE A 235 -11.16 19.79 -7.17
CA PHE A 235 -12.51 19.98 -6.64
C PHE A 235 -13.57 19.34 -7.54
N ALA A 236 -13.53 19.58 -8.85
CA ALA A 236 -14.47 19.00 -9.81
C ALA A 236 -14.47 17.48 -9.75
N TRP A 237 -13.28 16.87 -9.67
CA TRP A 237 -13.14 15.43 -9.58
C TRP A 237 -13.60 14.88 -8.22
N GLU A 238 -13.30 15.55 -7.10
CA GLU A 238 -13.72 15.14 -5.76
C GLU A 238 -15.25 15.18 -5.61
N GLN A 239 -15.91 16.21 -6.15
CA GLN A 239 -17.36 16.38 -6.02
C GLN A 239 -18.18 15.56 -7.03
N GLY A 240 -17.65 15.32 -8.23
CA GLY A 240 -18.42 14.70 -9.33
C GLY A 240 -18.02 13.28 -9.71
N CYS A 241 -16.81 12.83 -9.35
CA CYS A 241 -16.28 11.56 -9.81
C CYS A 241 -15.77 10.66 -8.69
N GLY A 242 -14.73 11.09 -7.97
CA GLY A 242 -14.07 10.33 -6.91
C GLY A 242 -13.44 8.99 -7.33
N LYS A 243 -13.38 8.68 -8.63
CA LYS A 243 -12.88 7.40 -9.18
C LYS A 243 -11.54 7.59 -9.89
N GLU A 244 -10.68 6.57 -9.86
CA GLU A 244 -9.38 6.60 -10.57
C GLU A 244 -9.52 6.52 -12.10
N ALA A 245 -10.58 5.87 -12.59
CA ALA A 245 -10.88 5.76 -14.01
C ALA A 245 -12.11 6.62 -14.35
N PHE A 246 -11.92 7.58 -15.25
CA PHE A 246 -12.98 8.46 -15.76
C PHE A 246 -12.64 8.97 -17.17
N SER A 247 -13.59 9.65 -17.81
CA SER A 247 -13.39 10.26 -19.14
C SER A 247 -12.78 11.65 -19.02
N LEU A 248 -11.67 11.91 -19.72
CA LEU A 248 -11.02 13.23 -19.72
C LEU A 248 -11.91 14.32 -20.33
N ALA A 249 -12.71 13.98 -21.35
CA ALA A 249 -13.67 14.92 -21.94
C ALA A 249 -14.73 15.34 -20.91
N GLN A 250 -15.23 14.38 -20.13
CA GLN A 250 -16.22 14.62 -19.09
C GLN A 250 -15.65 15.48 -17.96
N GLY A 251 -14.42 15.18 -17.53
CA GLY A 251 -13.71 15.98 -16.54
C GLY A 251 -13.45 17.40 -17.02
N LEU A 252 -12.95 17.57 -18.24
CA LEU A 252 -12.69 18.88 -18.83
C LEU A 252 -13.99 19.69 -18.94
N ARG A 253 -15.08 19.06 -19.40
CA ARG A 253 -16.40 19.69 -19.51
C ARG A 253 -16.94 20.19 -18.17
N THR A 254 -16.66 19.44 -17.10
CA THR A 254 -17.06 19.78 -15.73
C THR A 254 -16.26 20.98 -15.21
N VAL A 255 -14.94 21.00 -15.42
CA VAL A 255 -14.08 22.11 -15.02
C VAL A 255 -14.45 23.39 -15.75
N LEU A 256 -14.68 23.33 -17.06
CA LEU A 256 -15.16 24.49 -17.84
C LEU A 256 -16.53 24.97 -17.35
N GLY A 257 -17.44 24.05 -17.02
CA GLY A 257 -18.74 24.40 -16.44
C GLY A 257 -18.62 25.15 -15.10
N LEU A 258 -17.67 24.77 -14.24
CA LEU A 258 -17.38 25.50 -13.01
C LEU A 258 -16.78 26.89 -13.26
N ILE A 259 -15.93 27.03 -14.29
CA ILE A 259 -15.39 28.33 -14.70
C ILE A 259 -16.52 29.25 -15.18
N CYS A 260 -17.50 28.76 -15.94
CA CYS A 260 -18.67 29.57 -16.33
C CYS A 260 -19.46 30.07 -15.12
N GLN A 261 -19.43 29.33 -14.00
CA GLN A 261 -20.11 29.68 -12.75
C GLN A 261 -19.16 30.30 -11.71
N TYR A 262 -18.06 30.95 -12.14
CA TYR A 262 -17.05 31.52 -11.25
C TYR A 262 -17.62 32.46 -10.19
N GLN A 263 -18.67 33.22 -10.51
CA GLN A 263 -19.35 34.13 -9.58
C GLN A 263 -20.00 33.42 -8.39
N HIS A 264 -20.17 32.09 -8.47
CA HIS A 264 -20.70 31.27 -7.39
C HIS A 264 -19.64 30.40 -6.71
N LEU A 265 -18.39 30.36 -7.19
CA LEU A 265 -17.37 29.48 -6.61
C LEU A 265 -16.92 29.93 -5.22
N CYS A 266 -17.07 29.03 -4.26
CA CYS A 266 -16.47 29.13 -2.93
C CYS A 266 -15.90 27.77 -2.54
N VAL A 267 -14.58 27.61 -2.70
CA VAL A 267 -13.87 26.33 -2.61
C VAL A 267 -12.78 26.42 -1.56
N PHE A 268 -12.77 25.48 -0.61
CA PHE A 268 -11.72 25.34 0.38
C PHE A 268 -11.64 23.90 0.88
N TRP A 269 -10.54 23.55 1.54
CA TRP A 269 -10.33 22.26 2.18
C TRP A 269 -9.94 22.46 3.64
N THR A 270 -10.32 21.50 4.50
CA THR A 270 -9.99 21.51 5.93
C THR A 270 -8.89 20.50 6.29
N LEU A 271 -8.03 20.16 5.32
CA LEU A 271 -7.01 19.12 5.47
C LEU A 271 -5.88 19.54 6.43
N ASN A 272 -5.35 20.76 6.26
CA ASN A 272 -4.19 21.25 7.04
C ASN A 272 -4.59 22.27 8.11
N TYR A 273 -5.67 23.02 7.88
CA TYR A 273 -6.24 24.00 8.79
C TYR A 273 -7.76 23.78 8.86
N GLY A 274 -8.41 24.25 9.93
CA GLY A 274 -9.85 24.06 10.10
C GLY A 274 -10.43 25.03 11.12
N PHE A 275 -11.70 24.84 11.44
CA PHE A 275 -12.46 25.71 12.34
C PHE A 275 -12.23 25.39 13.83
N GLU A 276 -11.20 24.63 14.19
CA GLU A 276 -10.95 24.21 15.58
C GLU A 276 -10.36 25.35 16.42
N ASP A 277 -9.38 26.05 15.88
CA ASP A 277 -8.74 27.20 16.53
C ASP A 277 -9.59 28.48 16.35
N PRO A 278 -9.86 29.27 17.41
CA PRO A 278 -10.70 30.46 17.31
C PRO A 278 -10.20 31.53 16.34
N ALA A 279 -8.89 31.79 16.29
CA ALA A 279 -8.31 32.81 15.42
C ALA A 279 -8.37 32.37 13.95
N VAL A 280 -8.01 31.12 13.68
CA VAL A 280 -8.11 30.53 12.34
C VAL A 280 -9.56 30.41 11.88
N ARG A 281 -10.49 30.02 12.77
CA ARG A 281 -11.93 29.95 12.49
C ARG A 281 -12.49 31.31 12.05
N TRP A 282 -12.18 32.36 12.79
CA TRP A 282 -12.65 33.71 12.45
C TRP A 282 -12.10 34.16 11.10
N PHE A 283 -10.80 33.94 10.86
CA PHE A 283 -10.16 34.32 9.61
C PHE A 283 -10.69 33.53 8.40
N LEU A 284 -10.96 32.22 8.56
CA LEU A 284 -11.56 31.42 7.50
C LEU A 284 -12.96 31.91 7.14
N ARG A 285 -13.80 32.27 8.13
CA ARG A 285 -15.12 32.85 7.85
C ARG A 285 -15.00 34.14 7.06
N TYR A 286 -14.09 35.02 7.47
CA TYR A 286 -13.79 36.26 6.75
C TYR A 286 -13.37 35.98 5.29
N GLN A 287 -12.47 35.02 5.06
CA GLN A 287 -12.04 34.65 3.71
C GLN A 287 -13.19 34.11 2.84
N LEU A 288 -14.08 33.30 3.42
CA LEU A 288 -15.22 32.71 2.70
C LEU A 288 -16.33 33.72 2.37
N GLU A 289 -16.36 34.86 3.06
CA GLU A 289 -17.28 35.98 2.80
C GLU A 289 -16.76 36.96 1.73
N ARG A 290 -15.53 36.77 1.24
CA ARG A 290 -14.93 37.62 0.20
C ARG A 290 -15.64 37.47 -1.15
N PRO A 291 -15.50 38.47 -2.06
CA PRO A 291 -16.08 38.40 -3.40
C PRO A 291 -15.62 37.13 -4.15
N ARG A 292 -16.57 36.41 -4.73
CA ARG A 292 -16.32 35.17 -5.48
C ARG A 292 -15.65 35.45 -6.84
N PRO A 293 -14.82 34.54 -7.37
CA PRO A 293 -14.54 33.20 -6.86
C PRO A 293 -13.55 33.24 -5.69
N VAL A 294 -13.88 32.51 -4.63
CA VAL A 294 -12.96 32.24 -3.51
C VAL A 294 -12.46 30.82 -3.66
N ILE A 295 -11.16 30.63 -3.83
CA ILE A 295 -10.52 29.31 -3.90
C ILE A 295 -9.32 29.35 -2.94
N LEU A 296 -9.48 28.80 -1.74
CA LEU A 296 -8.42 28.82 -0.73
C LEU A 296 -7.39 27.73 -0.99
N ASP A 297 -6.10 28.09 -0.92
CA ASP A 297 -4.99 27.12 -1.01
C ASP A 297 -5.09 26.14 0.18
N PRO A 298 -5.23 24.82 -0.07
CA PRO A 298 -5.31 23.83 1.00
C PRO A 298 -4.11 23.82 1.95
N ALA A 299 -2.98 24.43 1.58
CA ALA A 299 -1.78 24.53 2.41
C ALA A 299 -1.67 25.83 3.22
N ASP A 300 -2.32 26.92 2.79
CA ASP A 300 -2.20 28.26 3.35
C ASP A 300 -3.58 28.97 3.40
N PRO A 301 -4.18 29.14 4.60
CA PRO A 301 -5.52 29.72 4.73
C PRO A 301 -5.58 31.20 4.33
N THR A 302 -4.44 31.89 4.25
CA THR A 302 -4.35 33.31 3.85
C THR A 302 -4.40 33.49 2.34
N TRP A 303 -4.10 32.45 1.56
CA TRP A 303 -3.98 32.55 0.13
C TRP A 303 -5.25 32.13 -0.60
N ASP A 304 -6.07 33.12 -0.94
CA ASP A 304 -7.15 32.96 -1.91
C ASP A 304 -6.57 33.08 -3.32
N VAL A 305 -6.49 31.94 -4.03
CA VAL A 305 -6.00 31.89 -5.41
C VAL A 305 -7.10 32.22 -6.43
N GLY A 306 -8.37 32.24 -6.00
CA GLY A 306 -9.51 32.68 -6.81
C GLY A 306 -9.59 34.21 -6.87
N ASN A 307 -9.39 34.86 -5.71
CA ASN A 307 -9.21 36.30 -5.50
C ASN A 307 -10.27 37.21 -6.17
N GLY A 308 -11.51 36.75 -6.28
CA GLY A 308 -12.62 37.58 -6.75
C GLY A 308 -12.38 38.19 -8.14
N ALA A 309 -12.71 39.47 -8.27
CA ALA A 309 -12.55 40.26 -9.50
C ALA A 309 -11.11 40.73 -9.77
N ALA A 310 -10.13 40.34 -8.95
CA ALA A 310 -8.73 40.69 -9.20
C ALA A 310 -8.15 39.99 -10.44
N TRP A 311 -8.80 38.91 -10.89
CA TRP A 311 -8.47 38.18 -12.11
C TRP A 311 -9.66 38.16 -13.08
N HIS A 312 -9.38 38.15 -14.38
CA HIS A 312 -10.40 38.06 -15.44
C HIS A 312 -10.96 36.64 -15.62
N TRP A 313 -11.68 36.15 -14.60
CA TRP A 313 -12.46 34.91 -14.68
C TRP A 313 -13.59 34.99 -15.72
N ASP A 314 -14.09 36.20 -16.01
CA ASP A 314 -15.11 36.45 -17.02
C ASP A 314 -14.61 36.12 -18.43
N LEU A 315 -13.35 36.41 -18.75
CA LEU A 315 -12.73 36.04 -20.03
C LEU A 315 -12.61 34.52 -20.16
N LEU A 316 -12.18 33.84 -19.09
CA LEU A 316 -12.13 32.38 -19.07
C LEU A 316 -13.50 31.74 -19.19
N ALA A 317 -14.54 32.36 -18.61
CA ALA A 317 -15.92 31.90 -18.71
C ALA A 317 -16.45 32.01 -20.14
N ARG A 318 -16.22 33.14 -20.82
CA ARG A 318 -16.61 33.33 -22.24
C ARG A 318 -15.94 32.32 -23.16
N GLU A 319 -14.65 32.09 -22.96
CA GLU A 319 -13.93 31.08 -23.74
C GLU A 319 -14.41 29.67 -23.39
N ALA A 320 -14.64 29.36 -22.11
CA ALA A 320 -15.20 28.07 -21.69
C ALA A 320 -16.59 27.79 -22.30
N GLU A 321 -17.42 28.82 -22.51
CA GLU A 321 -18.72 28.69 -23.18
C GLU A 321 -18.60 28.46 -24.68
N SER A 322 -17.70 29.16 -25.36
CA SER A 322 -17.45 28.98 -26.81
C SER A 322 -16.88 27.58 -27.11
N CYS A 323 -16.23 26.95 -26.12
CA CYS A 323 -15.58 25.65 -26.26
C CYS A 323 -16.51 24.46 -26.54
N TYR A 324 -17.79 24.52 -26.15
CA TYR A 324 -18.65 23.32 -26.06
C TYR A 324 -19.03 22.71 -27.40
N GLU A 325 -18.99 23.48 -28.49
CA GLU A 325 -19.31 23.02 -29.85
C GLU A 325 -18.13 22.30 -30.54
N HIS A 326 -16.98 22.22 -29.89
CA HIS A 326 -15.79 21.61 -30.47
C HIS A 326 -15.74 20.08 -30.31
N PRO A 327 -15.09 19.36 -31.25
CA PRO A 327 -14.91 17.90 -31.23
C PRO A 327 -14.50 17.27 -29.89
N CYS A 328 -13.78 18.00 -29.04
CA CYS A 328 -13.38 17.53 -27.71
C CYS A 328 -14.54 17.29 -26.73
N PHE A 329 -15.72 17.85 -27.00
CA PHE A 329 -16.95 17.66 -26.23
C PHE A 329 -18.06 16.96 -27.02
N LEU A 330 -17.76 16.39 -28.18
CA LEU A 330 -18.69 15.59 -28.97
C LEU A 330 -18.37 14.11 -28.82
N GLN A 331 -19.38 13.31 -28.48
CA GLN A 331 -19.29 11.85 -28.44
C GLN A 331 -19.26 11.30 -29.88
N ALA A 332 -18.77 10.07 -30.06
CA ALA A 332 -18.67 9.43 -31.39
C ALA A 332 -20.03 9.29 -32.11
N ALA A 333 -21.14 9.30 -31.37
CA ALA A 333 -22.50 9.26 -31.90
C ALA A 333 -23.11 10.65 -32.19
N GLY A 334 -22.34 11.74 -32.06
CA GLY A 334 -22.78 13.12 -32.30
C GLY A 334 -23.42 13.85 -31.11
N GLY A 335 -23.67 13.16 -29.99
CA GLY A 335 -24.21 13.77 -28.77
C GLY A 335 -23.17 14.53 -27.95
N ALA A 336 -23.58 15.60 -27.24
CA ALA A 336 -22.69 16.37 -26.37
C ALA A 336 -22.24 15.55 -25.14
N VAL A 337 -20.97 15.72 -24.73
CA VAL A 337 -20.42 15.16 -23.49
C VAL A 337 -21.04 15.90 -22.31
N GLN A 338 -21.66 15.16 -21.39
CA GLN A 338 -22.30 15.73 -20.20
C GLN A 338 -21.28 15.96 -19.08
N PRO A 339 -21.35 17.06 -18.31
CA PRO A 339 -20.51 17.25 -17.12
C PRO A 339 -20.83 16.20 -16.03
N TRP A 340 -20.00 16.11 -15.00
CA TRP A 340 -20.31 15.34 -13.80
C TRP A 340 -21.41 16.01 -12.97
N GLU A 341 -22.19 15.19 -12.28
CA GLU A 341 -23.21 15.63 -11.34
C GLU A 341 -22.72 15.42 -9.91
N GLY A 342 -22.92 16.41 -9.04
CA GLY A 342 -22.47 16.36 -7.66
C GLY A 342 -23.01 17.52 -6.81
N PRO A 343 -22.92 17.44 -5.47
CA PRO A 343 -23.46 18.45 -4.55
C PRO A 343 -22.92 19.87 -4.75
N GLY A 344 -21.68 20.01 -5.26
CA GLY A 344 -21.05 21.31 -5.56
C GLY A 344 -20.79 21.56 -7.06
N LEU A 345 -21.54 20.90 -7.95
CA LEU A 345 -21.39 21.01 -9.41
C LEU A 345 -22.64 21.60 -10.08
N PRO A 346 -22.51 22.18 -11.29
CA PRO A 346 -23.64 22.76 -12.02
C PRO A 346 -24.77 21.74 -12.25
N ARG A 347 -26.03 22.11 -11.94
CA ARG A 347 -27.23 21.29 -12.22
C ARG A 347 -28.08 21.90 -13.35
N PRO A 348 -28.68 21.08 -14.24
CA PRO A 348 -29.64 21.60 -15.22
C PRO A 348 -30.84 22.25 -14.54
N GLY A 349 -31.09 23.53 -14.79
CA GLY A 349 -32.28 24.26 -14.29
C GLY A 349 -32.12 25.04 -12.97
N CYS A 350 -30.92 25.07 -12.35
CA CYS A 350 -30.64 25.87 -11.15
C CYS A 350 -29.63 26.98 -11.46
N SER A 351 -29.92 28.22 -11.06
CA SER A 351 -29.10 29.41 -11.33
C SER A 351 -27.95 29.65 -10.33
N GLY A 352 -27.65 28.71 -9.42
CA GLY A 352 -26.56 28.84 -8.45
C GLY A 352 -25.93 27.50 -8.04
N LEU A 353 -24.68 27.56 -7.53
CA LEU A 353 -24.00 26.45 -6.87
C LEU A 353 -24.33 26.48 -5.37
N ASP A 354 -25.07 25.47 -4.88
CA ASP A 354 -25.29 25.25 -3.45
C ASP A 354 -23.99 24.72 -2.81
N HIS A 355 -23.02 25.61 -2.55
CA HIS A 355 -21.85 25.23 -1.77
C HIS A 355 -22.28 24.97 -0.32
N PRO A 356 -22.15 23.73 0.21
CA PRO A 356 -22.46 23.48 1.60
C PRO A 356 -21.39 24.17 2.45
N ILE A 357 -21.76 25.26 3.13
CA ILE A 357 -21.14 25.55 4.41
C ILE A 357 -21.37 24.29 5.25
N GLN A 358 -20.30 23.63 5.66
CA GLN A 358 -20.36 22.47 6.54
C GLN A 358 -21.07 22.90 7.83
N ARG A 359 -22.41 22.76 7.86
CA ARG A 359 -23.25 23.06 9.02
C ARG A 359 -22.99 21.96 10.03
N ASP A 360 -22.59 22.40 11.21
CA ASP A 360 -22.40 21.59 12.40
C ASP A 360 -23.62 20.70 12.66
N SER A 361 -23.39 19.43 13.00
CA SER A 361 -24.40 18.39 13.19
C SER A 361 -25.21 18.53 14.49
N ALA A 362 -25.37 19.75 15.00
CA ALA A 362 -26.09 20.04 16.24
C ALA A 362 -27.05 21.21 16.04
N GLN A 363 -28.13 20.99 15.29
CA GLN A 363 -29.45 21.66 15.43
C GLN A 363 -30.42 21.09 14.38
N ARG A 364 -31.38 20.28 14.84
CA ARG A 364 -32.60 19.91 14.09
C ARG A 364 -33.80 20.52 14.82
N ALA A 365 -34.66 21.21 14.07
CA ALA A 365 -36.09 21.35 14.35
C ALA A 365 -36.83 21.85 13.08
N PRO A 366 -38.17 21.65 12.97
CA PRO A 366 -38.84 21.22 11.73
C PRO A 366 -39.80 22.26 11.12
N GLU A 367 -40.56 21.81 10.10
CA GLU A 367 -41.72 22.44 9.41
C GLU A 367 -41.34 23.23 8.13
N GLU A 368 -42.08 23.20 7.01
CA GLU A 368 -43.51 22.92 6.79
C GLU A 368 -43.80 22.58 5.31
N SER A 369 -44.92 21.90 5.08
CA SER A 369 -45.50 21.47 3.80
C SER A 369 -46.18 22.58 3.00
N SER A 370 -46.23 22.48 1.66
CA SER A 370 -47.48 22.67 0.88
C SER A 370 -47.30 22.59 -0.65
N SER A 371 -48.26 21.90 -1.29
CA SER A 371 -48.95 22.22 -2.58
C SER A 371 -48.19 22.19 -3.92
N LEU A 372 -48.78 21.86 -5.08
CA LEU A 372 -50.08 21.35 -5.55
C LEU A 372 -49.89 21.04 -7.07
N ASP A 373 -50.60 20.02 -7.55
CA ASP A 373 -51.22 19.82 -8.89
C ASP A 373 -50.65 20.47 -10.18
N ALA A 374 -50.50 19.65 -11.22
CA ALA A 374 -51.02 19.96 -12.56
C ALA A 374 -51.19 18.69 -13.41
N VAL A 375 -52.32 18.68 -14.12
CA VAL A 375 -52.95 17.61 -14.91
C VAL A 375 -52.44 17.62 -16.37
N ASP A 376 -52.43 16.41 -16.98
CA ASP A 376 -52.49 15.97 -18.39
C ASP A 376 -53.02 16.98 -19.47
N PRO A 377 -52.84 16.79 -20.82
CA PRO A 377 -53.03 15.49 -21.52
C PRO A 377 -52.36 15.20 -22.90
N SER A 378 -52.42 13.91 -23.25
CA SER A 378 -52.77 13.29 -24.56
C SER A 378 -51.88 13.41 -25.81
N ALA A 379 -51.54 12.22 -26.36
CA ALA A 379 -52.04 11.65 -27.64
C ALA A 379 -50.94 11.05 -28.53
N GLY A 380 -51.17 9.81 -29.02
CA GLY A 380 -50.41 9.29 -30.17
C GLY A 380 -50.28 7.77 -30.27
N SER A 381 -51.34 7.11 -30.73
CA SER A 381 -51.48 5.68 -31.03
C SER A 381 -50.39 5.05 -31.92
N ARG A 382 -50.13 3.74 -31.73
CA ARG A 382 -50.29 2.70 -32.78
C ARG A 382 -50.10 1.28 -32.21
N GLN A 383 -51.15 0.49 -32.30
CA GLN A 383 -51.18 -0.99 -32.25
C GLN A 383 -51.19 -1.51 -33.70
N PRO A 384 -50.86 -2.78 -34.00
CA PRO A 384 -51.85 -3.88 -33.85
C PRO A 384 -51.18 -5.23 -33.46
N SER A 385 -51.75 -6.11 -32.63
CA SER A 385 -52.83 -7.11 -32.86
C SER A 385 -52.28 -8.50 -32.49
N ARG A 386 -52.99 -9.20 -31.59
CA ARG A 386 -52.76 -10.60 -31.17
C ARG A 386 -53.24 -11.58 -32.27
N PRO A 387 -53.05 -12.91 -32.10
CA PRO A 387 -54.00 -13.70 -31.30
C PRO A 387 -53.35 -14.78 -30.41
N ALA A 388 -54.08 -15.19 -29.37
CA ALA A 388 -53.85 -16.42 -28.61
C ALA A 388 -54.91 -17.46 -29.00
N PRO A 389 -54.66 -18.76 -28.76
CA PRO A 389 -55.55 -19.52 -27.88
C PRO A 389 -54.81 -20.46 -26.90
N GLY A 390 -55.37 -20.70 -25.70
CA GLY A 390 -54.93 -21.74 -24.74
C GLY A 390 -55.66 -23.07 -24.94
N PRO A 391 -55.91 -23.91 -23.92
CA PRO A 391 -55.10 -24.32 -22.76
C PRO A 391 -54.96 -25.87 -22.68
N SER A 392 -53.92 -26.41 -22.03
CA SER A 392 -53.95 -27.80 -21.51
C SER A 392 -52.83 -28.04 -20.51
N GLY A 393 -53.19 -28.59 -19.35
CA GLY A 393 -52.26 -28.95 -18.29
C GLY A 393 -51.56 -30.28 -18.54
N THR A 394 -50.39 -30.45 -17.93
CA THR A 394 -49.90 -31.73 -17.38
C THR A 394 -48.69 -31.44 -16.51
N ALA A 395 -48.68 -32.06 -15.33
CA ALA A 395 -47.62 -31.95 -14.34
C ALA A 395 -46.27 -32.41 -14.89
N GLY A 396 -45.21 -31.68 -14.53
CA GLY A 396 -43.84 -32.05 -14.87
C GLY A 396 -42.85 -31.22 -14.06
N THR A 397 -42.49 -31.71 -12.88
CA THR A 397 -41.34 -31.25 -12.10
C THR A 397 -40.12 -31.18 -13.02
N THR A 398 -39.65 -29.98 -13.34
CA THR A 398 -38.45 -29.78 -14.17
C THR A 398 -37.36 -29.06 -13.36
N PRO A 399 -36.08 -29.50 -13.43
CA PRO A 399 -34.99 -28.93 -12.67
C PRO A 399 -34.61 -27.55 -13.22
N CYS A 400 -34.36 -26.58 -12.34
CA CYS A 400 -33.92 -25.24 -12.72
C CYS A 400 -32.59 -25.29 -13.49
N THR A 401 -32.63 -24.85 -14.73
CA THR A 401 -31.48 -24.68 -15.63
C THR A 401 -30.58 -23.55 -15.13
N LEU A 402 -29.32 -23.87 -14.85
CA LEU A 402 -28.24 -22.93 -14.58
C LEU A 402 -28.15 -21.90 -15.71
N GLY A 403 -28.44 -20.62 -15.42
CA GLY A 403 -28.02 -19.52 -16.27
C GLY A 403 -26.50 -19.49 -16.35
N THR A 404 -25.97 -19.46 -17.58
CA THR A 404 -24.57 -19.60 -17.99
C THR A 404 -23.62 -18.70 -17.18
N ALA A 405 -23.10 -19.20 -16.04
CA ALA A 405 -22.01 -18.55 -15.33
C ALA A 405 -20.75 -18.66 -16.18
N LEU A 406 -20.21 -17.52 -16.64
CA LEU A 406 -18.96 -17.47 -17.39
C LEU A 406 -17.83 -18.07 -16.52
N ASP A 407 -17.11 -19.05 -17.08
CA ASP A 407 -16.02 -19.74 -16.40
C ASP A 407 -14.84 -18.79 -16.15
N LEU A 408 -14.43 -18.64 -14.88
CA LEU A 408 -13.36 -17.75 -14.46
C LEU A 408 -12.03 -18.05 -15.18
N SER A 409 -11.82 -19.31 -15.57
CA SER A 409 -10.62 -19.78 -16.28
C SER A 409 -10.34 -19.03 -17.60
N ARG A 410 -11.38 -18.54 -18.27
CA ARG A 410 -11.29 -17.92 -19.61
C ARG A 410 -11.08 -16.40 -19.58
N ILE A 411 -11.16 -15.79 -18.40
CA ILE A 411 -11.13 -14.34 -18.25
C ILE A 411 -9.69 -13.87 -18.19
N SER A 412 -9.34 -12.83 -18.95
CA SER A 412 -7.98 -12.29 -18.90
C SER A 412 -7.72 -11.53 -17.59
N THR A 413 -6.48 -11.54 -17.11
CA THR A 413 -6.03 -10.76 -15.94
C THR A 413 -6.45 -9.28 -15.95
N LYS A 414 -6.59 -8.66 -17.13
CA LYS A 414 -6.99 -7.24 -17.27
C LYS A 414 -8.48 -7.02 -17.18
N ASP A 415 -9.27 -8.06 -17.45
CA ASP A 415 -10.73 -7.98 -17.52
C ASP A 415 -11.40 -8.43 -16.22
N LEU A 416 -10.64 -8.95 -15.23
CA LEU A 416 -11.18 -9.40 -13.95
C LEU A 416 -11.99 -8.31 -13.23
N ASP A 417 -11.51 -7.08 -13.23
CA ASP A 417 -12.23 -5.96 -12.60
C ASP A 417 -13.54 -5.63 -13.30
N ARG A 418 -13.52 -5.64 -14.65
CA ARG A 418 -14.73 -5.47 -15.46
C ARG A 418 -15.71 -6.62 -15.21
N PHE A 419 -15.22 -7.86 -15.17
CA PHE A 419 -16.02 -9.03 -14.88
C PHE A 419 -16.72 -8.94 -13.52
N ILE A 420 -16.01 -8.49 -12.48
CA ILE A 420 -16.62 -8.27 -11.16
C ILE A 420 -17.74 -7.23 -11.23
N GLN A 421 -17.53 -6.10 -11.91
CA GLN A 421 -18.57 -5.08 -12.05
C GLN A 421 -19.80 -5.59 -12.82
N ASP A 422 -19.56 -6.27 -13.94
CA ASP A 422 -20.61 -6.61 -14.89
C ASP A 422 -21.43 -7.83 -14.46
N HIS A 423 -20.78 -8.81 -13.80
CA HIS A 423 -21.39 -10.12 -13.52
C HIS A 423 -21.51 -10.48 -12.04
N LEU A 424 -20.58 -10.06 -11.18
CA LEU A 424 -20.56 -10.50 -9.78
C LEU A 424 -21.27 -9.53 -8.84
N LYS A 425 -21.20 -8.22 -9.11
CA LYS A 425 -21.81 -7.22 -8.24
C LYS A 425 -23.35 -7.32 -8.22
N PRO A 426 -23.96 -7.33 -7.04
CA PRO A 426 -25.41 -7.37 -6.88
C PRO A 426 -26.07 -6.13 -7.50
N ASN A 427 -27.32 -6.26 -7.93
CA ASN A 427 -28.06 -5.15 -8.50
C ASN A 427 -28.39 -4.11 -7.39
N PRO A 428 -27.94 -2.84 -7.51
CA PRO A 428 -28.17 -1.83 -6.48
C PRO A 428 -29.65 -1.55 -6.19
N GLN A 429 -30.53 -1.68 -7.18
CA GLN A 429 -31.98 -1.49 -6.98
C GLN A 429 -32.57 -2.64 -6.15
N PHE A 430 -32.18 -3.88 -6.47
CA PHE A 430 -32.60 -5.06 -5.69
C PHE A 430 -32.09 -4.99 -4.25
N GLN A 431 -30.83 -4.60 -4.03
CA GLN A 431 -30.29 -4.41 -2.68
C GLN A 431 -31.06 -3.36 -1.88
N LYS A 432 -31.44 -2.23 -2.50
CA LYS A 432 -32.26 -1.20 -1.85
C LYS A 432 -33.66 -1.73 -1.50
N GLN A 433 -34.28 -2.50 -2.39
CA GLN A 433 -35.58 -3.14 -2.13
C GLN A 433 -35.49 -4.14 -0.96
N VAL A 434 -34.47 -5.00 -0.96
CA VAL A 434 -34.20 -5.96 0.11
C VAL A 434 -33.92 -5.25 1.43
N SER A 435 -33.10 -4.19 1.44
CA SER A 435 -32.87 -3.40 2.66
C SER A 435 -34.16 -2.82 3.20
N LYS A 436 -35.00 -2.22 2.34
CA LYS A 436 -36.30 -1.68 2.75
C LYS A 436 -37.22 -2.77 3.29
N ALA A 437 -37.28 -3.93 2.64
CA ALA A 437 -38.07 -5.07 3.11
C ALA A 437 -37.59 -5.56 4.48
N ILE A 438 -36.27 -5.68 4.67
CA ILE A 438 -35.67 -6.03 5.96
C ILE A 438 -36.03 -4.99 7.01
N ASP A 439 -35.87 -3.69 6.75
CA ASP A 439 -36.19 -2.62 7.72
C ASP A 439 -37.66 -2.69 8.17
N VAL A 440 -38.57 -2.99 7.25
CA VAL A 440 -39.98 -3.14 7.55
C VAL A 440 -40.27 -4.44 8.34
N ILE A 441 -39.65 -5.57 7.98
CA ILE A 441 -39.75 -6.82 8.74
C ILE A 441 -39.29 -6.60 10.19
N LEU A 442 -38.17 -5.91 10.37
CA LEU A 442 -37.62 -5.63 11.69
C LEU A 442 -38.52 -4.70 12.50
N HIS A 443 -39.10 -3.67 11.88
CA HIS A 443 -40.08 -2.80 12.52
C HIS A 443 -41.31 -3.58 13.01
N CYS A 444 -41.86 -4.47 12.17
CA CYS A 444 -43.01 -5.29 12.52
C CYS A 444 -42.72 -6.23 13.70
N LEU A 445 -41.57 -6.91 13.68
CA LEU A 445 -41.14 -7.79 14.77
C LEU A 445 -40.89 -7.04 16.08
N CYS A 446 -40.57 -5.74 16.04
CA CYS A 446 -40.33 -4.92 17.23
C CYS A 446 -41.59 -4.25 17.81
N GLU A 447 -42.63 -3.98 17.00
CA GLU A 447 -43.83 -3.25 17.46
C GLU A 447 -44.84 -4.11 18.25
N LYS A 448 -44.91 -5.43 18.00
CA LYS A 448 -45.92 -6.32 18.62
C LYS A 448 -45.42 -7.00 19.91
N ARG A 449 -45.45 -6.23 21.00
CA ARG A 449 -45.50 -6.50 22.47
C ARG A 449 -45.12 -7.84 23.18
N PHE A 450 -44.74 -8.95 22.55
CA PHE A 450 -44.46 -10.20 23.30
C PHE A 450 -43.01 -10.34 23.81
N TYR A 451 -42.02 -9.85 23.07
CA TYR A 451 -40.62 -9.82 23.50
C TYR A 451 -39.97 -8.47 23.16
N ARG A 452 -39.43 -7.77 24.17
CA ARG A 452 -38.75 -6.48 23.95
C ARG A 452 -37.39 -6.74 23.29
N ALA A 453 -37.23 -6.40 22.02
CA ALA A 453 -35.93 -6.39 21.38
C ALA A 453 -35.04 -5.28 21.96
N SER A 454 -33.80 -5.59 22.30
CA SER A 454 -32.80 -4.58 22.72
C SER A 454 -32.22 -3.87 21.50
N THR A 455 -31.85 -4.65 20.49
CA THR A 455 -31.20 -4.20 19.26
C THR A 455 -31.46 -5.20 18.13
N VAL A 456 -31.22 -4.77 16.89
CA VAL A 456 -31.33 -5.60 15.71
C VAL A 456 -30.12 -5.39 14.81
N SER A 457 -29.53 -6.49 14.33
CA SER A 457 -28.36 -6.46 13.46
C SER A 457 -28.59 -7.23 12.15
N LYS A 458 -28.04 -6.69 11.07
CA LYS A 458 -28.04 -7.32 9.74
C LYS A 458 -26.71 -8.05 9.58
N GLY A 459 -26.69 -9.38 9.65
CA GLY A 459 -25.55 -10.25 9.37
C GLY A 459 -25.61 -10.88 7.97
N GLY A 460 -24.97 -12.04 7.81
CA GLY A 460 -24.85 -12.70 6.50
C GLY A 460 -23.97 -11.94 5.50
N SER A 461 -23.84 -12.46 4.28
CA SER A 461 -23.08 -11.80 3.22
C SER A 461 -23.62 -10.40 2.90
N PHE A 462 -24.95 -10.22 2.95
CA PHE A 462 -25.60 -8.93 2.79
C PHE A 462 -25.17 -7.93 3.86
N GLY A 463 -25.21 -8.32 5.14
CA GLY A 463 -24.79 -7.47 6.26
C GLY A 463 -23.31 -7.10 6.20
N ARG A 464 -22.45 -8.04 5.78
CA ARG A 464 -21.00 -7.85 5.59
C ARG A 464 -20.62 -7.10 4.29
N GLY A 465 -21.59 -6.83 3.40
CA GLY A 465 -21.35 -6.17 2.11
C GLY A 465 -20.53 -7.02 1.13
N THR A 466 -20.66 -8.34 1.21
CA THR A 466 -19.97 -9.34 0.37
C THR A 466 -20.96 -10.22 -0.40
N ASP A 467 -22.18 -9.75 -0.63
CA ASP A 467 -23.23 -10.47 -1.35
C ASP A 467 -22.95 -10.55 -2.86
N LEU A 468 -23.22 -11.72 -3.44
CA LEU A 468 -23.01 -11.98 -4.86
C LEU A 468 -24.32 -11.87 -5.64
N ARG A 469 -24.24 -11.40 -6.89
CA ARG A 469 -25.37 -11.45 -7.81
C ARG A 469 -25.85 -12.89 -7.99
N GLY A 470 -27.13 -13.13 -7.69
CA GLY A 470 -27.76 -14.45 -7.81
C GLY A 470 -27.45 -15.42 -6.68
N TYR A 471 -26.55 -15.07 -5.74
CA TYR A 471 -26.21 -15.86 -4.55
C TYR A 471 -26.06 -14.91 -3.35
N GLY A 472 -27.18 -14.41 -2.85
CA GLY A 472 -27.23 -13.52 -1.69
C GLY A 472 -27.84 -14.22 -0.48
N ASP A 473 -27.12 -14.18 0.65
CA ASP A 473 -27.63 -14.54 1.97
C ASP A 473 -27.62 -13.31 2.90
N ALA A 474 -28.65 -13.22 3.75
CA ALA A 474 -28.76 -12.25 4.83
C ALA A 474 -29.10 -12.95 6.14
N GLU A 475 -28.47 -12.55 7.23
CA GLU A 475 -28.86 -12.97 8.58
C GLU A 475 -29.54 -11.79 9.26
N LEU A 476 -30.71 -11.98 9.85
CA LEU A 476 -31.40 -10.98 10.66
C LEU A 476 -31.31 -11.43 12.11
N VAL A 477 -30.49 -10.72 12.88
CA VAL A 477 -30.21 -11.06 14.27
C VAL A 477 -31.02 -10.13 15.16
N VAL A 478 -31.96 -10.69 15.92
CA VAL A 478 -32.83 -9.96 16.84
C VAL A 478 -32.39 -10.27 18.26
N PHE A 479 -31.87 -9.25 18.95
CA PHE A 479 -31.41 -9.38 20.32
C PHE A 479 -32.61 -9.23 21.26
N LEU A 480 -32.90 -10.25 22.07
CA LEU A 480 -34.07 -10.28 22.93
C LEU A 480 -33.68 -10.15 24.40
N ASN A 481 -34.33 -9.24 25.13
CA ASN A 481 -34.10 -9.03 26.56
C ASN A 481 -34.55 -10.22 27.45
N CYS A 482 -35.23 -11.22 26.88
CA CYS A 482 -35.70 -12.39 27.63
C CYS A 482 -34.64 -13.49 27.78
N PHE A 483 -33.46 -13.31 27.17
CA PHE A 483 -32.29 -14.16 27.39
C PHE A 483 -31.35 -13.44 28.35
N GLU A 484 -31.01 -14.07 29.47
CA GLU A 484 -30.10 -13.54 30.49
C GLU A 484 -28.69 -14.14 30.36
N ASP A 485 -28.58 -15.34 29.79
CA ASP A 485 -27.30 -15.99 29.49
C ASP A 485 -27.25 -16.70 28.11
N TYR A 486 -26.10 -17.31 27.80
CA TYR A 486 -25.91 -18.08 26.56
C TYR A 486 -26.76 -19.37 26.52
N GLY A 487 -27.07 -19.98 27.66
CA GLY A 487 -27.84 -21.21 27.80
C GLY A 487 -29.34 -21.04 27.52
N ASP A 488 -29.91 -19.89 27.88
CA ASP A 488 -31.34 -19.56 27.75
C ASP A 488 -31.85 -19.66 26.31
N GLN A 489 -30.99 -19.38 25.35
CA GLN A 489 -31.31 -19.46 23.92
C GLN A 489 -31.80 -20.85 23.50
N ARG A 490 -31.39 -21.93 24.19
CA ARG A 490 -31.79 -23.28 23.80
C ARG A 490 -33.23 -23.60 24.22
N ALA A 491 -33.65 -23.11 25.39
CA ALA A 491 -34.92 -23.52 26.00
C ALA A 491 -36.13 -22.87 25.34
N ARG A 492 -36.01 -21.61 24.88
CA ARG A 492 -37.15 -20.78 24.44
C ARG A 492 -37.15 -20.46 22.94
N ARG A 493 -36.10 -20.83 22.20
CA ARG A 493 -35.93 -20.42 20.80
C ARG A 493 -36.97 -21.00 19.84
N LEU A 494 -37.40 -22.25 20.01
CA LEU A 494 -38.41 -22.85 19.12
C LEU A 494 -39.75 -22.12 19.23
N GLU A 495 -40.21 -21.87 20.46
CA GLU A 495 -41.43 -21.11 20.74
C GLU A 495 -41.36 -19.69 20.12
N ILE A 496 -40.24 -18.98 20.32
CA ILE A 496 -40.04 -17.64 19.77
C ILE A 496 -40.02 -17.65 18.23
N LEU A 497 -39.38 -18.65 17.61
CA LEU A 497 -39.30 -18.76 16.15
C LEU A 497 -40.67 -19.07 15.53
N ASP A 498 -41.46 -19.94 16.15
CA ASP A 498 -42.83 -20.25 15.70
C ASP A 498 -43.74 -19.01 15.78
N GLU A 499 -43.59 -18.21 16.84
CA GLU A 499 -44.33 -16.95 16.98
C GLU A 499 -43.88 -15.90 15.94
N MET A 500 -42.56 -15.71 15.76
CA MET A 500 -42.01 -14.82 14.72
C MET A 500 -42.48 -15.23 13.31
N ARG A 501 -42.59 -16.54 13.05
CA ARG A 501 -43.12 -17.05 11.79
C ARG A 501 -44.58 -16.69 11.60
N ALA A 502 -45.43 -16.95 12.60
CA ALA A 502 -46.85 -16.61 12.55
C ALA A 502 -47.06 -15.10 12.33
N GLN A 503 -46.24 -14.26 12.96
CA GLN A 503 -46.27 -12.80 12.77
C GLN A 503 -45.87 -12.41 11.34
N LEU A 504 -44.80 -12.99 10.80
CA LEU A 504 -44.31 -12.70 9.45
C LEU A 504 -45.33 -13.14 8.38
N GLU A 505 -45.94 -14.31 8.54
CA GLU A 505 -47.00 -14.83 7.66
C GLU A 505 -48.28 -13.98 7.72
N SER A 506 -48.69 -13.54 8.91
CA SER A 506 -49.87 -12.67 9.08
C SER A 506 -49.66 -11.26 8.53
N TRP A 507 -48.44 -10.73 8.56
CA TRP A 507 -48.15 -9.34 8.21
C TRP A 507 -47.86 -9.13 6.71
N TRP A 508 -47.35 -10.15 6.00
CA TRP A 508 -46.95 -10.04 4.59
C TRP A 508 -48.11 -9.85 3.58
N GLN A 509 -49.27 -9.38 4.03
CA GLN A 509 -50.45 -9.16 3.19
C GLN A 509 -50.39 -7.88 2.33
N ASP A 510 -49.53 -6.90 2.65
CA ASP A 510 -49.35 -5.67 1.84
C ASP A 510 -47.86 -5.22 1.73
N PRO A 511 -47.04 -5.86 0.86
CA PRO A 511 -45.58 -5.73 0.94
C PRO A 511 -44.97 -4.62 0.06
N VAL A 512 -43.67 -4.40 0.26
CA VAL A 512 -42.81 -3.52 -0.57
C VAL A 512 -42.99 -3.85 -2.06
N PRO A 513 -43.35 -2.88 -2.93
CA PRO A 513 -43.56 -3.13 -4.35
C PRO A 513 -42.34 -3.80 -5.02
N GLY A 514 -42.55 -4.98 -5.62
CA GLY A 514 -41.53 -5.68 -6.42
C GLY A 514 -40.89 -6.92 -5.79
N LEU A 515 -41.21 -7.27 -4.54
CA LEU A 515 -40.72 -8.48 -3.87
C LEU A 515 -41.85 -9.44 -3.48
N SER A 516 -41.55 -10.74 -3.42
CA SER A 516 -42.41 -11.78 -2.85
C SER A 516 -41.65 -12.60 -1.81
N LEU A 517 -42.32 -12.94 -0.70
CA LEU A 517 -41.79 -13.80 0.36
C LEU A 517 -42.12 -15.25 0.07
N ARG A 518 -41.14 -16.15 0.24
CA ARG A 518 -41.35 -17.61 0.17
C ARG A 518 -40.69 -18.29 1.36
N PHE A 519 -41.31 -19.32 1.90
CA PHE A 519 -40.73 -20.13 2.97
C PHE A 519 -40.24 -21.47 2.36
N PRO A 520 -38.91 -21.70 2.28
CA PRO A 520 -38.38 -23.00 1.93
C PRO A 520 -38.56 -24.02 3.07
N GLU A 521 -38.25 -25.29 2.81
CA GLU A 521 -38.15 -26.30 3.86
C GLU A 521 -37.14 -25.83 4.92
N GLN A 522 -37.55 -25.88 6.18
CA GLN A 522 -36.71 -25.43 7.30
C GLN A 522 -35.64 -26.48 7.57
N THR A 523 -34.41 -26.15 7.21
CA THR A 523 -33.26 -27.07 7.34
C THR A 523 -32.44 -26.82 8.61
N VAL A 524 -32.61 -25.66 9.22
CA VAL A 524 -31.87 -25.22 10.41
C VAL A 524 -32.86 -25.02 11.55
N PRO A 525 -32.90 -25.91 12.57
CA PRO A 525 -33.83 -25.79 13.70
C PRO A 525 -33.65 -24.51 14.53
N GLU A 526 -32.50 -23.86 14.41
CA GLU A 526 -32.12 -22.69 15.19
C GLU A 526 -32.45 -21.35 14.53
N ALA A 527 -32.98 -21.35 13.31
CA ALA A 527 -33.26 -20.13 12.54
C ALA A 527 -34.56 -20.27 11.74
N LEU A 528 -35.30 -19.17 11.59
CA LEU A 528 -36.42 -19.11 10.64
C LEU A 528 -35.88 -18.69 9.26
N GLN A 529 -35.93 -19.59 8.29
CA GLN A 529 -35.45 -19.37 6.93
C GLN A 529 -36.57 -18.94 6.00
N PHE A 530 -36.38 -17.86 5.24
CA PHE A 530 -37.30 -17.40 4.20
C PHE A 530 -36.54 -16.73 3.05
N GLN A 531 -37.19 -16.59 1.89
CA GLN A 531 -36.61 -16.01 0.68
C GLN A 531 -37.35 -14.75 0.26
N LEU A 532 -36.60 -13.69 -0.05
CA LEU A 532 -37.10 -12.50 -0.72
C LEU A 532 -36.79 -12.60 -2.21
N VAL A 533 -37.81 -12.84 -3.02
CA VAL A 533 -37.67 -13.06 -4.47
C VAL A 533 -38.14 -11.82 -5.23
N SER A 534 -37.33 -11.33 -6.17
CA SER A 534 -37.72 -10.24 -7.07
C SER A 534 -38.78 -10.70 -8.06
N ARG A 535 -39.71 -9.81 -8.42
CA ARG A 535 -40.64 -10.03 -9.54
C ARG A 535 -39.93 -10.01 -10.90
N ALA A 536 -38.73 -9.45 -10.99
CA ALA A 536 -37.87 -9.56 -12.16
C ALA A 536 -37.09 -10.88 -12.14
N PRO A 537 -36.95 -11.58 -13.27
CA PRO A 537 -36.29 -12.88 -13.31
C PRO A 537 -34.80 -12.78 -12.91
N GLY A 538 -34.34 -13.71 -12.05
CA GLY A 538 -32.92 -13.93 -11.77
C GLY A 538 -32.34 -13.24 -10.52
N SER A 539 -33.15 -12.80 -9.55
CA SER A 539 -32.63 -12.27 -8.27
C SER A 539 -33.50 -12.65 -7.08
N TRP A 540 -32.91 -13.34 -6.10
CA TRP A 540 -33.50 -13.67 -4.81
C TRP A 540 -32.46 -13.49 -3.69
N MET A 541 -32.93 -13.40 -2.45
CA MET A 541 -32.12 -13.31 -1.23
C MET A 541 -32.62 -14.35 -0.24
N ASP A 542 -31.73 -15.23 0.22
CA ASP A 542 -32.01 -16.16 1.31
C ASP A 542 -31.81 -15.42 2.64
N VAL A 543 -32.82 -15.43 3.50
CA VAL A 543 -32.81 -14.71 4.78
C VAL A 543 -32.99 -15.69 5.93
N SER A 544 -32.11 -15.61 6.93
CA SER A 544 -32.18 -16.38 8.17
C SER A 544 -32.43 -15.46 9.35
N LEU A 545 -33.57 -15.60 10.02
CA LEU A 545 -33.94 -14.84 11.21
C LEU A 545 -33.55 -15.60 12.49
N LEU A 546 -32.81 -14.94 13.38
CA LEU A 546 -32.14 -15.52 14.54
C LEU A 546 -32.42 -14.69 15.81
N PRO A 547 -33.20 -15.22 16.77
CA PRO A 547 -33.32 -14.62 18.10
C PRO A 547 -32.12 -15.01 18.97
N VAL A 548 -31.43 -14.02 19.55
CA VAL A 548 -30.17 -14.22 20.27
C VAL A 548 -30.06 -13.41 21.57
N PHE A 549 -29.20 -13.85 22.47
CA PHE A 549 -28.79 -13.12 23.68
C PHE A 549 -27.88 -11.94 23.33
N ASP A 550 -28.12 -10.80 23.96
CA ASP A 550 -27.31 -9.59 23.84
C ASP A 550 -26.10 -9.62 24.79
N ALA A 551 -25.16 -10.51 24.51
CA ALA A 551 -23.97 -10.66 25.35
C ALA A 551 -23.02 -9.45 25.28
N ALA A 552 -23.05 -8.71 24.18
CA ALA A 552 -22.17 -7.58 23.92
C ALA A 552 -22.74 -6.24 24.40
N GLY A 553 -24.07 -6.14 24.49
CA GLY A 553 -24.75 -4.89 24.78
C GLY A 553 -24.50 -3.81 23.71
N GLN A 554 -24.77 -2.56 24.06
CA GLN A 554 -24.55 -1.42 23.17
C GLN A 554 -23.07 -1.00 23.17
N LEU A 555 -22.27 -1.56 22.26
CA LEU A 555 -20.87 -1.18 22.09
C LEU A 555 -20.73 0.13 21.31
N CYS A 556 -19.88 1.04 21.79
CA CYS A 556 -19.46 2.21 21.00
C CYS A 556 -18.67 1.76 19.77
N ALA A 557 -18.78 2.49 18.66
CA ALA A 557 -18.05 2.18 17.43
C ALA A 557 -16.53 2.13 17.68
N GLY A 558 -15.93 0.95 17.50
CA GLY A 558 -14.50 0.71 17.72
C GLY A 558 -14.10 0.29 19.15
N ALA A 559 -15.05 0.16 20.09
CA ALA A 559 -14.78 -0.37 21.42
C ALA A 559 -14.62 -1.89 21.39
N ARG A 560 -13.65 -2.40 22.15
CA ARG A 560 -13.40 -3.84 22.30
C ARG A 560 -14.35 -4.43 23.36
N PRO A 561 -14.95 -5.62 23.15
CA PRO A 561 -15.77 -6.27 24.16
C PRO A 561 -14.99 -6.57 25.44
N GLU A 562 -15.67 -6.49 26.59
CA GLU A 562 -15.09 -6.88 27.87
C GLU A 562 -14.69 -8.37 27.86
N PRO A 563 -13.50 -8.74 28.40
CA PRO A 563 -13.06 -10.14 28.41
C PRO A 563 -14.04 -11.11 29.07
N GLN A 564 -14.80 -10.65 30.07
CA GLN A 564 -15.81 -11.42 30.81
C GLN A 564 -16.88 -12.01 29.90
N ILE A 565 -17.20 -11.35 28.78
CA ILE A 565 -18.16 -11.84 27.78
C ILE A 565 -17.66 -13.16 27.19
N TYR A 566 -16.39 -13.20 26.79
CA TYR A 566 -15.78 -14.39 26.23
C TYR A 566 -15.50 -15.44 27.31
N SER A 567 -15.09 -15.07 28.52
CA SER A 567 -14.91 -16.03 29.61
C SER A 567 -16.23 -16.74 29.95
N SER A 568 -17.34 -16.00 30.01
CA SER A 568 -18.68 -16.57 30.23
C SER A 568 -19.12 -17.49 29.09
N LEU A 569 -18.77 -17.15 27.84
CA LEU A 569 -18.99 -18.02 26.68
C LEU A 569 -18.19 -19.33 26.78
N LEU A 570 -16.97 -19.28 27.30
CA LEU A 570 -16.13 -20.47 27.50
C LEU A 570 -16.66 -21.34 28.64
N ASP A 571 -17.11 -20.72 29.74
CA ASP A 571 -17.70 -21.39 30.90
C ASP A 571 -19.05 -22.05 30.57
N SER A 572 -19.76 -21.56 29.55
CA SER A 572 -21.02 -22.16 29.09
C SER A 572 -20.85 -23.58 28.52
N GLY A 573 -19.61 -24.03 28.26
CA GLY A 573 -19.31 -25.38 27.77
C GLY A 573 -19.90 -25.71 26.39
N CYS A 574 -20.28 -24.68 25.62
CA CYS A 574 -20.94 -24.86 24.33
C CYS A 574 -19.97 -25.35 23.24
N GLN A 575 -20.50 -26.07 22.25
CA GLN A 575 -19.73 -26.43 21.06
C GLN A 575 -19.25 -25.16 20.34
N GLY A 576 -18.03 -25.20 19.81
CA GLY A 576 -17.40 -24.06 19.16
C GLY A 576 -18.27 -23.51 18.02
N GLY A 577 -18.53 -22.21 18.03
CA GLY A 577 -19.36 -21.55 17.02
C GLY A 577 -20.87 -21.64 17.24
N LYS A 578 -21.36 -22.20 18.36
CA LYS A 578 -22.81 -22.31 18.64
C LYS A 578 -23.50 -20.96 18.85
N HIS A 579 -22.80 -19.98 19.43
CA HIS A 579 -23.36 -18.67 19.76
C HIS A 579 -22.87 -17.55 18.84
N VAL A 580 -22.39 -17.88 17.63
CA VAL A 580 -21.79 -16.92 16.70
C VAL A 580 -22.72 -15.76 16.39
N ALA A 581 -24.03 -15.99 16.33
CA ALA A 581 -25.03 -14.98 16.03
C ALA A 581 -25.06 -13.83 17.07
N CYS A 582 -24.65 -14.08 18.32
CA CYS A 582 -24.52 -13.03 19.35
C CYS A 582 -23.46 -11.99 18.97
N PHE A 583 -22.48 -12.36 18.15
CA PHE A 583 -21.38 -11.50 17.73
C PHE A 583 -21.50 -11.04 16.26
N ALA A 584 -22.69 -11.12 15.68
CA ALA A 584 -22.92 -10.77 14.27
C ALA A 584 -22.55 -9.32 13.93
N GLU A 585 -22.78 -8.38 14.85
CA GLU A 585 -22.40 -6.97 14.66
C GLU A 585 -20.88 -6.78 14.58
N LEU A 586 -20.12 -7.41 15.47
CA LEU A 586 -18.65 -7.38 15.45
C LEU A 586 -18.11 -7.99 14.15
N ARG A 587 -18.66 -9.13 13.70
CA ARG A 587 -18.32 -9.74 12.40
C ARG A 587 -18.63 -8.80 11.23
N ARG A 588 -19.81 -8.19 11.24
CA ARG A 588 -20.23 -7.21 10.24
C ARG A 588 -19.25 -6.05 10.18
N ASN A 589 -18.93 -5.44 11.31
CA ASN A 589 -18.04 -4.28 11.39
C ASN A 589 -16.62 -4.63 10.93
N PHE A 590 -16.12 -5.82 11.28
CA PHE A 590 -14.80 -6.30 10.86
C PHE A 590 -14.64 -6.37 9.33
N VAL A 591 -15.66 -6.83 8.60
CA VAL A 591 -15.63 -6.91 7.13
C VAL A 591 -16.02 -5.57 6.49
N ASN A 592 -16.97 -4.83 7.08
CA ASN A 592 -17.50 -3.62 6.45
C ASN A 592 -16.53 -2.44 6.44
N THR A 593 -15.62 -2.37 7.41
CA THR A 593 -14.55 -1.37 7.51
C THR A 593 -13.47 -1.53 6.44
N ARG A 594 -13.51 -2.60 5.62
CA ARG A 594 -12.49 -2.89 4.60
C ARG A 594 -12.75 -2.15 3.27
N PRO A 595 -11.67 -1.85 2.49
CA PRO A 595 -11.79 -1.08 1.27
C PRO A 595 -12.73 -1.74 0.22
N PRO A 596 -13.46 -0.95 -0.60
CA PRO A 596 -14.35 -1.48 -1.62
C PRO A 596 -13.65 -2.42 -2.63
N LYS A 597 -12.38 -2.16 -2.95
CA LYS A 597 -11.57 -3.01 -3.84
C LYS A 597 -11.31 -4.39 -3.23
N LEU A 598 -11.07 -4.47 -1.92
CA LEU A 598 -10.95 -5.74 -1.21
C LEU A 598 -12.27 -6.52 -1.24
N LYS A 599 -13.41 -5.85 -1.04
CA LYS A 599 -14.72 -6.49 -1.17
C LYS A 599 -14.94 -7.05 -2.58
N ASN A 600 -14.51 -6.34 -3.63
CA ASN A 600 -14.54 -6.86 -5.00
C ASN A 600 -13.71 -8.15 -5.17
N LEU A 601 -12.52 -8.24 -4.55
CA LEU A 601 -11.72 -9.47 -4.55
C LEU A 601 -12.43 -10.60 -3.79
N ILE A 602 -13.06 -10.30 -2.66
CA ILE A 602 -13.87 -11.27 -1.91
C ILE A 602 -14.99 -11.83 -2.81
N LEU A 603 -15.71 -10.98 -3.55
CA LEU A 603 -16.74 -11.44 -4.51
C LEU A 603 -16.16 -12.41 -5.55
N LEU A 604 -14.98 -12.11 -6.09
CA LEU A 604 -14.30 -12.98 -7.07
C LEU A 604 -13.94 -14.35 -6.46
N VAL A 605 -13.40 -14.37 -5.25
CA VAL A 605 -13.04 -15.60 -4.54
C VAL A 605 -14.29 -16.41 -4.19
N LYS A 606 -15.36 -15.77 -3.73
CA LYS A 606 -16.65 -16.42 -3.47
C LYS A 606 -17.24 -17.03 -4.73
N HIS A 607 -17.17 -16.32 -5.85
CA HIS A 607 -17.64 -16.83 -7.15
C HIS A 607 -16.89 -18.10 -7.56
N TRP A 608 -15.55 -18.09 -7.44
CA TRP A 608 -14.73 -19.28 -7.66
C TRP A 608 -15.13 -20.44 -6.73
N TYR A 609 -15.29 -20.17 -5.43
CA TYR A 609 -15.74 -21.18 -4.47
C TYR A 609 -17.07 -21.83 -4.88
N TYR A 610 -18.07 -21.04 -5.27
CA TYR A 610 -19.37 -21.57 -5.69
C TYR A 610 -19.29 -22.38 -7.00
N GLN A 611 -18.39 -22.02 -7.93
CA GLN A 611 -18.13 -22.83 -9.12
C GLN A 611 -17.58 -24.22 -8.74
N VAL A 612 -16.63 -24.27 -7.80
CA VAL A 612 -16.09 -25.54 -7.30
C VAL A 612 -17.15 -26.36 -6.55
N ALA A 613 -17.93 -25.71 -5.68
CA ALA A 613 -19.00 -26.36 -4.92
C ALA A 613 -20.10 -26.93 -5.84
N ALA A 614 -20.44 -26.25 -6.93
CA ALA A 614 -21.41 -26.72 -7.91
C ALA A 614 -20.92 -27.97 -8.66
N ARG A 615 -19.63 -28.03 -9.02
CA ARG A 615 -19.01 -29.21 -9.66
C ARG A 615 -18.97 -30.42 -8.72
N ASN A 616 -18.75 -30.19 -7.43
CA ASN A 616 -18.72 -31.24 -6.40
C ASN A 616 -20.06 -31.99 -6.27
N ARG A 617 -21.19 -31.28 -6.36
CA ARG A 617 -22.54 -31.89 -6.26
C ARG A 617 -22.85 -32.91 -7.37
N GLY A 618 -22.10 -32.90 -8.47
CA GLY A 618 -22.34 -33.77 -9.63
C GLY A 618 -21.54 -35.07 -9.67
N GLN A 619 -20.54 -35.29 -8.80
CA GLN A 619 -19.54 -36.37 -9.04
C GLN A 619 -19.32 -37.41 -7.93
N GLN A 620 -19.77 -37.25 -6.67
CA GLN A 620 -19.60 -38.31 -5.65
C GLN A 620 -20.68 -38.33 -4.55
N PRO A 621 -21.10 -39.51 -4.05
CA PRO A 621 -21.82 -39.64 -2.79
C PRO A 621 -20.85 -39.62 -1.61
N ALA A 622 -21.16 -38.83 -0.57
CA ALA A 622 -20.49 -38.78 0.74
C ALA A 622 -19.07 -38.18 0.84
N CYS A 623 -18.73 -37.14 0.07
CA CYS A 623 -17.49 -36.37 0.30
C CYS A 623 -17.69 -35.31 1.40
N ALA A 624 -16.66 -35.11 2.25
CA ALA A 624 -16.66 -34.18 3.38
C ALA A 624 -17.10 -32.76 2.96
N SER A 625 -17.88 -32.11 3.82
CA SER A 625 -18.38 -30.76 3.56
C SER A 625 -17.22 -29.77 3.36
N LEU A 626 -17.28 -28.98 2.29
CA LEU A 626 -16.39 -27.85 2.07
C LEU A 626 -16.47 -26.86 3.25
N PRO A 627 -15.40 -26.11 3.55
CA PRO A 627 -15.45 -25.08 4.58
C PRO A 627 -16.50 -24.02 4.26
N PRO A 628 -17.08 -23.34 5.26
CA PRO A 628 -17.99 -22.22 5.04
C PRO A 628 -17.36 -21.15 4.14
N VAL A 629 -18.16 -20.53 3.27
CA VAL A 629 -17.72 -19.46 2.36
C VAL A 629 -17.05 -18.30 3.13
N TYR A 630 -17.50 -18.04 4.35
CA TYR A 630 -16.95 -17.05 5.26
C TYR A 630 -15.46 -17.28 5.58
N ALA A 631 -14.98 -18.53 5.57
CA ALA A 631 -13.56 -18.85 5.71
C ALA A 631 -12.72 -18.23 4.59
N LEU A 632 -13.23 -18.22 3.35
CA LEU A 632 -12.55 -17.60 2.22
C LEU A 632 -12.64 -16.08 2.24
N GLU A 633 -13.70 -15.50 2.82
CA GLU A 633 -13.77 -14.06 3.11
C GLU A 633 -12.63 -13.65 4.06
N LEU A 634 -12.48 -14.37 5.18
CA LEU A 634 -11.42 -14.14 6.16
C LEU A 634 -10.03 -14.38 5.58
N LEU A 635 -9.84 -15.46 4.82
CA LEU A 635 -8.55 -15.75 4.19
C LEU A 635 -8.16 -14.67 3.16
N THR A 636 -9.13 -14.10 2.46
CA THR A 636 -8.91 -12.98 1.52
C THR A 636 -8.53 -11.70 2.25
N ILE A 637 -9.19 -11.40 3.38
CA ILE A 637 -8.82 -10.27 4.24
C ILE A 637 -7.41 -10.47 4.78
N PHE A 638 -7.08 -11.66 5.28
CA PHE A 638 -5.73 -11.99 5.73
C PHE A 638 -4.68 -11.82 4.64
N ALA A 639 -4.93 -12.33 3.43
CA ALA A 639 -4.02 -12.18 2.30
C ALA A 639 -3.74 -10.70 1.97
N TRP A 640 -4.79 -9.87 1.95
CA TRP A 640 -4.65 -8.44 1.72
C TRP A 640 -3.93 -7.72 2.86
N GLU A 641 -4.26 -8.04 4.12
CA GLU A 641 -3.62 -7.45 5.29
C GLU A 641 -2.14 -7.82 5.40
N GLN A 642 -1.71 -9.00 4.96
CA GLN A 642 -0.30 -9.39 5.09
C GLN A 642 0.54 -9.06 3.85
N GLY A 643 -0.10 -8.97 2.68
CA GLY A 643 0.59 -8.88 1.40
C GLY A 643 0.50 -7.53 0.70
N CYS A 644 -0.57 -6.76 0.96
CA CYS A 644 -0.89 -5.57 0.17
C CYS A 644 -1.10 -4.31 1.02
N ARG A 645 -2.10 -4.32 1.93
CA ARG A 645 -2.58 -3.17 2.74
C ARG A 645 -2.88 -1.87 1.97
N ASN A 646 -2.91 -1.92 0.65
CA ASN A 646 -3.22 -0.76 -0.19
C ASN A 646 -4.67 -0.82 -0.65
N ASP A 647 -5.31 0.34 -0.77
CA ASP A 647 -6.68 0.45 -1.29
C ASP A 647 -6.76 0.12 -2.79
N CYS A 648 -5.65 0.29 -3.50
CA CYS A 648 -5.51 -0.02 -4.93
C CYS A 648 -4.49 -1.13 -5.15
N PHE A 649 -4.94 -2.23 -5.79
CA PHE A 649 -4.11 -3.39 -6.08
C PHE A 649 -4.61 -4.16 -7.30
N ASN A 650 -3.76 -5.03 -7.85
CA ASN A 650 -4.11 -5.91 -8.95
C ASN A 650 -4.93 -7.12 -8.44
N THR A 651 -6.15 -7.26 -8.93
CA THR A 651 -7.07 -8.33 -8.53
C THR A 651 -6.54 -9.73 -8.82
N ALA A 652 -5.77 -9.92 -9.90
CA ALA A 652 -5.18 -11.22 -10.23
C ALA A 652 -4.09 -11.63 -9.23
N GLU A 653 -3.27 -10.67 -8.76
CA GLU A 653 -2.26 -10.92 -7.73
C GLU A 653 -2.93 -11.33 -6.41
N GLY A 654 -3.99 -10.61 -6.03
CA GLY A 654 -4.80 -10.94 -4.85
C GLY A 654 -5.43 -12.33 -4.95
N LEU A 655 -6.07 -12.65 -6.09
CA LEU A 655 -6.66 -13.97 -6.32
C LEU A 655 -5.61 -15.07 -6.24
N LYS A 656 -4.46 -14.91 -6.90
CA LYS A 656 -3.36 -15.88 -6.85
C LYS A 656 -2.87 -16.11 -5.43
N THR A 657 -2.78 -15.05 -4.64
CA THR A 657 -2.33 -15.13 -3.23
C THR A 657 -3.28 -15.99 -2.41
N VAL A 658 -4.60 -15.75 -2.52
CA VAL A 658 -5.61 -16.52 -1.79
C VAL A 658 -5.58 -17.99 -2.21
N LEU A 659 -5.48 -18.28 -3.51
CA LEU A 659 -5.38 -19.65 -4.02
C LEU A 659 -4.12 -20.37 -3.54
N GLY A 660 -2.98 -19.67 -3.48
CA GLY A 660 -1.75 -20.21 -2.89
C GLY A 660 -1.92 -20.56 -1.41
N LEU A 661 -2.62 -19.72 -0.64
CA LEU A 661 -2.93 -20.01 0.77
C LEU A 661 -3.88 -21.21 0.93
N VAL A 662 -4.86 -21.37 0.05
CA VAL A 662 -5.75 -22.55 0.00
C VAL A 662 -4.94 -23.82 -0.26
N GLN A 663 -3.98 -23.80 -1.18
CA GLN A 663 -3.08 -24.94 -1.43
C GLN A 663 -2.25 -25.28 -0.19
N GLN A 664 -1.91 -24.27 0.63
CA GLN A 664 -1.16 -24.40 1.88
C GLN A 664 -2.06 -24.61 3.12
N HIS A 665 -3.30 -25.08 2.95
CA HIS A 665 -4.27 -25.21 4.06
C HIS A 665 -3.74 -26.00 5.28
N GLN A 666 -2.89 -27.02 5.06
CA GLN A 666 -2.26 -27.80 6.14
C GLN A 666 -1.32 -26.99 7.02
N GLN A 667 -1.00 -25.77 6.63
CA GLN A 667 -0.12 -24.85 7.35
C GLN A 667 -0.84 -23.59 7.85
N LEU A 668 -2.11 -23.40 7.48
CA LEU A 668 -2.87 -22.18 7.81
C LEU A 668 -3.11 -22.07 9.32
N CYS A 669 -2.62 -20.99 9.91
CA CYS A 669 -2.90 -20.58 11.28
C CYS A 669 -3.17 -19.08 11.29
N VAL A 670 -4.44 -18.72 11.25
CA VAL A 670 -4.90 -17.32 11.12
C VAL A 670 -5.91 -17.02 12.21
N TYR A 671 -5.68 -15.91 12.91
CA TYR A 671 -6.63 -15.33 13.85
C TYR A 671 -6.33 -13.84 14.01
N TRP A 672 -7.28 -13.11 14.60
CA TRP A 672 -7.15 -11.69 14.92
C TRP A 672 -7.36 -11.48 16.41
N THR A 673 -6.69 -10.48 16.96
CA THR A 673 -6.84 -10.10 18.36
C THR A 673 -7.59 -8.77 18.52
N VAL A 674 -8.54 -8.51 17.60
CA VAL A 674 -9.29 -7.23 17.57
C VAL A 674 -10.33 -7.19 18.70
N ASN A 675 -11.09 -8.28 18.89
CA ASN A 675 -12.14 -8.35 19.90
C ASN A 675 -11.73 -9.13 21.15
N TYR A 676 -10.91 -10.18 21.00
CA TYR A 676 -10.35 -10.98 22.08
C TYR A 676 -8.81 -11.00 22.01
N SER A 677 -8.11 -11.27 23.11
CA SER A 677 -6.63 -11.26 23.18
C SER A 677 -6.14 -12.28 24.20
N PHE A 678 -4.81 -12.43 24.28
CA PHE A 678 -4.14 -13.26 25.26
C PHE A 678 -3.95 -12.55 26.62
N GLU A 679 -4.52 -11.36 26.85
CA GLU A 679 -4.35 -10.63 28.12
C GLU A 679 -5.08 -11.31 29.27
N ASP A 680 -6.31 -11.76 29.03
CA ASP A 680 -7.09 -12.51 30.01
C ASP A 680 -6.57 -13.97 30.15
N PRO A 681 -6.33 -14.49 31.37
CA PRO A 681 -5.80 -15.83 31.58
C PRO A 681 -6.69 -16.98 31.06
N ALA A 682 -8.02 -16.85 31.17
CA ALA A 682 -8.96 -17.89 30.72
C ALA A 682 -8.98 -17.94 29.20
N ILE A 683 -9.11 -16.78 28.55
CA ILE A 683 -9.07 -16.66 27.08
C ILE A 683 -7.70 -17.11 26.55
N ARG A 684 -6.59 -16.71 27.19
CA ARG A 684 -5.22 -17.15 26.81
C ARG A 684 -5.11 -18.66 26.79
N THR A 685 -5.53 -19.32 27.87
CA THR A 685 -5.46 -20.78 28.00
C THR A 685 -6.25 -21.44 26.87
N TYR A 686 -7.46 -20.95 26.61
CA TYR A 686 -8.31 -21.46 25.55
C TYR A 686 -7.71 -21.27 24.15
N LEU A 687 -7.24 -20.05 23.82
CA LEU A 687 -6.62 -19.75 22.52
C LEU A 687 -5.36 -20.59 22.29
N LEU A 688 -4.50 -20.74 23.29
CA LEU A 688 -3.33 -21.62 23.21
C LEU A 688 -3.74 -23.08 22.95
N GLY A 689 -4.86 -23.53 23.51
CA GLY A 689 -5.47 -24.83 23.19
C GLY A 689 -5.95 -24.92 21.75
N GLN A 690 -6.56 -23.86 21.19
CA GLN A 690 -6.94 -23.81 19.78
C GLN A 690 -5.72 -23.88 18.85
N LEU A 691 -4.63 -23.18 19.20
CA LEU A 691 -3.40 -23.16 18.39
C LEU A 691 -2.75 -24.55 18.23
N GLN A 692 -3.01 -25.48 19.16
CA GLN A 692 -2.54 -26.87 19.11
C GLN A 692 -3.41 -27.79 18.22
N LYS A 693 -4.59 -27.34 17.81
CA LYS A 693 -5.47 -28.14 16.95
C LYS A 693 -4.89 -28.32 15.54
N PRO A 694 -5.29 -29.39 14.82
CA PRO A 694 -4.91 -29.59 13.44
C PRO A 694 -5.26 -28.39 12.55
N ARG A 695 -4.44 -28.17 11.53
CA ARG A 695 -4.67 -27.12 10.52
C ARG A 695 -5.69 -27.62 9.47
N PRO A 696 -6.43 -26.72 8.79
CA PRO A 696 -6.38 -25.26 8.89
C PRO A 696 -7.06 -24.72 10.15
N LEU A 697 -6.40 -23.76 10.78
CA LEU A 697 -6.96 -22.98 11.88
C LEU A 697 -7.23 -21.56 11.39
N LEU A 698 -8.51 -21.22 11.26
CA LEU A 698 -8.98 -19.88 10.91
C LEU A 698 -10.00 -19.48 11.98
N LEU A 699 -9.59 -18.72 13.00
CA LEU A 699 -10.50 -18.28 14.05
C LEU A 699 -11.28 -17.04 13.59
N ASP A 700 -12.59 -17.05 13.84
CA ASP A 700 -13.44 -15.89 13.58
C ASP A 700 -12.99 -14.69 14.43
N PRO A 701 -12.78 -13.50 13.85
CA PRO A 701 -12.38 -12.30 14.60
C PRO A 701 -13.38 -11.87 15.67
N ALA A 702 -14.65 -12.30 15.63
CA ALA A 702 -15.65 -11.94 16.62
C ALA A 702 -15.90 -13.01 17.69
N ASP A 703 -15.76 -14.29 17.35
CA ASP A 703 -15.94 -15.42 18.26
C ASP A 703 -14.67 -16.31 18.32
N PRO A 704 -13.91 -16.32 19.44
CA PRO A 704 -12.69 -17.10 19.57
C PRO A 704 -12.94 -18.62 19.58
N THR A 705 -14.19 -19.05 19.76
CA THR A 705 -14.56 -20.47 19.79
C THR A 705 -14.78 -21.06 18.42
N TRP A 706 -15.00 -20.22 17.40
CA TRP A 706 -15.36 -20.66 16.07
C TRP A 706 -14.14 -20.72 15.14
N ASN A 707 -13.65 -21.93 14.91
CA ASN A 707 -12.72 -22.20 13.81
C ASN A 707 -13.50 -22.37 12.51
N VAL A 708 -13.59 -21.30 11.71
CA VAL A 708 -14.27 -21.32 10.40
C VAL A 708 -13.51 -22.14 9.37
N GLY A 709 -12.26 -22.52 9.65
CA GLY A 709 -11.45 -23.38 8.78
C GLY A 709 -11.89 -24.84 8.74
N GLN A 710 -12.81 -25.29 9.60
CA GLN A 710 -13.26 -26.69 9.61
C GLN A 710 -13.96 -27.07 8.29
N GLY A 711 -13.58 -28.22 7.73
CA GLY A 711 -14.08 -28.73 6.45
C GLY A 711 -12.96 -29.36 5.61
N SER A 712 -13.31 -29.95 4.46
CA SER A 712 -12.33 -30.48 3.50
C SER A 712 -11.82 -29.37 2.57
N TRP A 713 -10.50 -29.16 2.58
CA TRP A 713 -9.82 -28.16 1.74
C TRP A 713 -9.13 -28.79 0.53
N GLU A 714 -9.07 -30.11 0.46
CA GLU A 714 -8.35 -30.87 -0.56
C GLU A 714 -8.88 -30.55 -1.96
N LEU A 715 -10.21 -30.54 -2.13
CA LEU A 715 -10.84 -30.20 -3.41
C LEU A 715 -10.55 -28.74 -3.81
N LEU A 716 -10.63 -27.81 -2.86
CA LEU A 716 -10.32 -26.39 -3.10
C LEU A 716 -8.86 -26.21 -3.51
N ALA A 717 -7.93 -26.93 -2.88
CA ALA A 717 -6.50 -26.90 -3.20
C ALA A 717 -6.22 -27.47 -4.61
N GLN A 718 -6.88 -28.57 -4.98
CA GLN A 718 -6.76 -29.16 -6.32
C GLN A 718 -7.26 -28.22 -7.42
N GLU A 719 -8.46 -27.64 -7.25
CA GLU A 719 -9.03 -26.69 -8.21
C GLU A 719 -8.23 -25.37 -8.24
N ALA A 720 -7.68 -24.93 -7.11
CA ALA A 720 -6.77 -23.79 -7.05
C ALA A 720 -5.51 -24.03 -7.90
N ALA A 721 -4.89 -25.20 -7.77
CA ALA A 721 -3.72 -25.58 -8.57
C ALA A 721 -4.03 -25.67 -10.07
N ALA A 722 -5.21 -26.18 -10.44
CA ALA A 722 -5.66 -26.23 -11.84
C ALA A 722 -5.82 -24.82 -12.43
N LEU A 723 -6.33 -23.86 -11.65
CA LEU A 723 -6.58 -22.49 -12.09
C LEU A 723 -5.28 -21.69 -12.36
N GLU A 724 -4.16 -22.02 -11.72
CA GLU A 724 -2.87 -21.33 -11.93
C GLU A 724 -2.36 -21.34 -13.37
N THR A 725 -2.79 -22.34 -14.14
CA THR A 725 -2.39 -22.49 -15.54
C THR A 725 -3.27 -21.67 -16.50
N GLN A 726 -4.34 -21.05 -16.01
CA GLN A 726 -5.40 -20.44 -16.81
C GLN A 726 -5.18 -18.94 -17.10
N ALA A 727 -5.98 -18.37 -18.00
CA ALA A 727 -5.83 -17.00 -18.49
C ALA A 727 -6.02 -15.92 -17.41
N CYS A 728 -6.79 -16.22 -16.36
CA CYS A 728 -7.04 -15.31 -15.24
C CYS A 728 -5.84 -15.07 -14.34
N LEU A 729 -4.81 -15.94 -14.42
CA LEU A 729 -3.58 -15.86 -13.62
C LEU A 729 -2.32 -15.76 -14.50
N ARG A 730 -2.47 -15.55 -15.81
CA ARG A 730 -1.38 -15.33 -16.76
C ARG A 730 -1.50 -13.97 -17.45
N ASN A 731 -0.38 -13.29 -17.64
CA ASN A 731 -0.33 -12.05 -18.40
C ASN A 731 -0.32 -12.32 -19.93
N ARG A 732 -0.35 -11.27 -20.76
CA ARG A 732 -0.39 -11.40 -22.24
C ARG A 732 0.82 -12.16 -22.81
N GLN A 733 1.93 -12.19 -22.09
CA GLN A 733 3.15 -12.89 -22.47
C GLN A 733 3.16 -14.35 -22.01
N GLY A 734 2.05 -14.85 -21.45
CA GLY A 734 1.91 -16.20 -20.93
C GLY A 734 2.62 -16.44 -19.59
N VAL A 735 3.19 -15.39 -18.99
CA VAL A 735 3.90 -15.45 -17.69
C VAL A 735 2.88 -15.39 -16.56
N SER A 736 3.04 -16.27 -15.57
CA SER A 736 2.17 -16.30 -14.40
C SER A 736 2.32 -15.02 -13.58
N VAL A 737 1.19 -14.48 -13.11
CA VAL A 737 1.14 -13.32 -12.21
C VAL A 737 1.88 -13.67 -10.91
N GLN A 738 2.59 -12.74 -10.27
CA GLN A 738 3.24 -13.02 -8.99
C GLN A 738 2.24 -12.84 -7.83
N PRO A 739 2.15 -13.80 -6.89
CA PRO A 739 1.33 -13.59 -5.70
C PRO A 739 1.97 -12.53 -4.79
N TRP A 740 1.17 -11.94 -3.91
CA TRP A 740 1.71 -11.17 -2.82
C TRP A 740 2.54 -12.05 -1.89
N ASP A 741 3.55 -11.44 -1.30
CA ASP A 741 4.35 -12.07 -0.27
C ASP A 741 3.51 -12.15 1.03
N VAL A 742 2.88 -13.31 1.22
CA VAL A 742 2.08 -13.69 2.39
C VAL A 742 2.49 -15.08 2.85
N MET A 743 2.51 -15.30 4.17
CA MET A 743 2.77 -16.61 4.76
C MET A 743 1.51 -17.15 5.43
N PRO A 744 1.31 -18.48 5.45
CA PRO A 744 0.12 -19.10 6.03
C PRO A 744 0.09 -19.04 7.57
N ALA A 745 1.20 -18.66 8.21
CA ALA A 745 1.32 -18.41 9.64
C ALA A 745 2.24 -17.20 9.90
N LEU A 746 1.97 -16.44 10.97
CA LEU A 746 2.71 -15.23 11.33
C LEU A 746 3.65 -15.48 12.51
N LEU A 747 4.90 -14.99 12.42
CA LEU A 747 5.90 -15.09 13.49
C LEU A 747 5.37 -14.61 14.86
N TYR A 748 4.79 -13.41 14.92
CA TYR A 748 4.28 -12.82 16.16
C TYR A 748 3.13 -13.61 16.80
N GLN A 749 2.49 -14.48 16.03
CA GLN A 749 1.39 -15.33 16.44
C GLN A 749 1.82 -16.77 16.74
N THR A 750 3.08 -17.11 16.46
CA THR A 750 3.66 -18.44 16.74
C THR A 750 4.04 -18.52 18.22
N PRO A 751 3.58 -19.54 18.96
CA PRO A 751 4.03 -19.76 20.34
C PRO A 751 5.55 -19.90 20.43
N ALA A 752 6.16 -19.36 21.49
CA ALA A 752 7.62 -19.41 21.72
C ALA A 752 8.22 -20.83 21.60
N GLY A 753 7.49 -21.85 22.08
CA GLY A 753 7.92 -23.26 22.00
C GLY A 753 7.93 -23.85 20.58
N ASP A 754 7.24 -23.23 19.63
CA ASP A 754 7.08 -23.73 18.26
C ASP A 754 8.00 -23.02 17.25
N LEU A 755 8.92 -22.16 17.71
CA LEU A 755 9.80 -21.41 16.82
C LEU A 755 10.72 -22.32 15.98
N ASP A 756 11.24 -23.41 16.55
CA ASP A 756 12.03 -24.40 15.77
C ASP A 756 11.19 -25.01 14.64
N LYS A 757 9.92 -25.37 14.94
CA LYS A 757 8.97 -25.90 13.96
C LYS A 757 8.68 -24.87 12.87
N PHE A 758 8.38 -23.63 13.25
CA PHE A 758 8.14 -22.51 12.34
C PHE A 758 9.31 -22.29 11.38
N ILE A 759 10.55 -22.31 11.89
CA ILE A 759 11.74 -22.17 11.03
C ILE A 759 11.82 -23.32 10.02
N SER A 760 11.62 -24.56 10.48
CA SER A 760 11.75 -25.75 9.63
C SER A 760 10.68 -25.84 8.54
N GLU A 761 9.44 -25.44 8.84
CA GLU A 761 8.31 -25.51 7.90
C GLU A 761 8.33 -24.35 6.90
N PHE A 762 8.66 -23.15 7.37
CA PHE A 762 8.41 -21.93 6.61
C PHE A 762 9.66 -21.18 6.13
N LEU A 763 10.73 -21.18 6.93
CA LEU A 763 11.90 -20.34 6.65
C LEU A 763 13.03 -21.10 5.97
N GLN A 764 13.17 -22.40 6.24
CA GLN A 764 14.26 -23.21 5.72
C GLN A 764 13.95 -23.72 4.30
N PRO A 765 14.83 -23.51 3.30
CA PRO A 765 14.68 -24.12 1.98
C PRO A 765 14.78 -25.65 2.05
N SER A 766 14.14 -26.36 1.13
CA SER A 766 14.15 -27.83 1.16
C SER A 766 15.55 -28.37 0.85
N ARG A 767 15.92 -29.50 1.47
CA ARG A 767 17.22 -30.15 1.24
C ARG A 767 17.43 -30.52 -0.23
N GLN A 768 16.38 -31.00 -0.89
CA GLN A 768 16.41 -31.34 -2.31
C GLN A 768 16.71 -30.12 -3.18
N PHE A 769 15.99 -29.01 -2.97
CA PHE A 769 16.21 -27.78 -3.73
C PHE A 769 17.62 -27.21 -3.49
N LEU A 770 18.09 -27.20 -2.24
CA LEU A 770 19.45 -26.76 -1.93
C LEU A 770 20.52 -27.62 -2.63
N ALA A 771 20.32 -28.94 -2.74
CA ALA A 771 21.23 -29.80 -3.46
C ALA A 771 21.26 -29.48 -4.96
N GLN A 772 20.09 -29.26 -5.58
CA GLN A 772 19.95 -28.88 -6.98
C GLN A 772 20.60 -27.52 -7.29
N VAL A 773 20.32 -26.52 -6.45
CA VAL A 773 20.93 -25.19 -6.57
C VAL A 773 22.44 -25.27 -6.39
N ASN A 774 22.94 -26.01 -5.39
CA ASN A 774 24.38 -26.15 -5.20
C ASN A 774 25.08 -26.82 -6.39
N LYS A 775 24.46 -27.84 -6.99
CA LYS A 775 24.93 -28.50 -8.22
C LYS A 775 24.95 -27.52 -9.40
N ALA A 776 23.88 -26.77 -9.61
CA ALA A 776 23.79 -25.76 -10.67
C ALA A 776 24.84 -24.65 -10.49
N VAL A 777 24.96 -24.09 -9.28
CA VAL A 777 25.93 -23.04 -8.98
C VAL A 777 27.37 -23.54 -9.13
N ASN A 778 27.66 -24.79 -8.74
CA ASN A 778 28.98 -25.40 -9.01
C ASN A 778 29.29 -25.42 -10.51
N ALA A 779 28.35 -25.88 -11.33
CA ALA A 779 28.51 -25.90 -12.78
C ALA A 779 28.70 -24.49 -13.37
N ILE A 780 27.90 -23.51 -12.93
CA ILE A 780 28.04 -22.10 -13.34
C ILE A 780 29.42 -21.54 -12.93
N CYS A 781 29.87 -21.79 -11.70
CA CYS A 781 31.18 -21.31 -11.23
C CYS A 781 32.33 -21.90 -12.05
N SER A 782 32.30 -23.20 -12.35
CA SER A 782 33.28 -23.84 -13.22
C SER A 782 33.25 -23.26 -14.64
N PHE A 783 32.04 -23.08 -15.19
CA PHE A 783 31.86 -22.51 -16.53
C PHE A 783 32.44 -21.09 -16.62
N LEU A 784 32.12 -20.22 -15.66
CA LEU A 784 32.65 -18.86 -15.62
C LEU A 784 34.18 -18.85 -15.52
N ARG A 785 34.74 -19.75 -14.70
CA ARG A 785 36.20 -19.86 -14.54
C ARG A 785 36.91 -20.31 -15.82
N GLU A 786 36.29 -21.19 -16.60
CA GLU A 786 36.90 -21.81 -17.78
C GLU A 786 36.64 -21.04 -19.09
N ASN A 787 35.53 -20.30 -19.19
CA ASN A 787 35.07 -19.68 -20.43
C ASN A 787 35.18 -18.15 -20.47
N CYS A 788 35.10 -17.45 -19.33
CA CYS A 788 35.19 -15.98 -19.33
C CYS A 788 36.57 -15.50 -19.80
N PHE A 789 36.57 -14.46 -20.64
CA PHE A 789 37.77 -13.74 -21.08
C PHE A 789 38.81 -14.57 -21.85
N ARG A 790 38.42 -15.70 -22.48
CA ARG A 790 39.35 -16.56 -23.25
C ARG A 790 40.17 -15.81 -24.32
N SER A 791 39.59 -14.77 -24.91
CA SER A 791 40.21 -13.96 -25.97
C SER A 791 40.76 -12.62 -25.46
N SER A 792 40.97 -12.48 -24.14
CA SER A 792 41.35 -11.23 -23.47
C SER A 792 42.56 -11.45 -22.55
N PRO A 793 43.37 -10.43 -22.25
CA PRO A 793 44.44 -10.53 -21.25
C PRO A 793 43.91 -10.71 -19.81
N ILE A 794 42.61 -10.48 -19.58
CA ILE A 794 41.96 -10.66 -18.28
C ILE A 794 41.81 -12.16 -18.00
N LYS A 795 42.18 -12.61 -16.80
CA LYS A 795 42.00 -14.00 -16.34
C LYS A 795 41.10 -14.04 -15.12
N VAL A 796 40.23 -15.05 -15.04
CA VAL A 796 39.50 -15.38 -13.80
C VAL A 796 40.45 -16.12 -12.87
N LEU A 797 40.84 -15.48 -11.77
CA LEU A 797 41.74 -16.05 -10.77
C LEU A 797 41.04 -17.11 -9.93
N LYS A 798 39.83 -16.78 -9.44
CA LYS A 798 38.96 -17.68 -8.66
C LYS A 798 37.51 -17.19 -8.69
N VAL A 799 36.57 -18.10 -8.46
CA VAL A 799 35.14 -17.80 -8.32
C VAL A 799 34.68 -18.31 -6.96
N VAL A 800 34.07 -17.45 -6.16
CA VAL A 800 33.68 -17.73 -4.78
C VAL A 800 32.17 -17.55 -4.62
N LYS A 801 31.54 -18.48 -3.91
CA LYS A 801 30.14 -18.37 -3.50
C LYS A 801 30.05 -17.56 -2.20
N GLY A 802 29.25 -16.50 -2.22
CA GLY A 802 28.95 -15.64 -1.08
C GLY A 802 27.46 -15.63 -0.72
N GLY A 803 27.06 -14.61 0.03
CA GLY A 803 25.66 -14.42 0.44
C GLY A 803 25.10 -15.48 1.39
N SER A 804 23.78 -15.46 1.54
CA SER A 804 23.06 -16.28 2.53
C SER A 804 23.12 -17.78 2.22
N LEU A 805 23.16 -18.13 0.94
CA LEU A 805 23.28 -19.52 0.49
C LEU A 805 24.61 -20.12 0.92
N ALA A 806 25.73 -19.45 0.63
CA ALA A 806 27.07 -19.95 0.99
C ALA A 806 27.29 -19.98 2.51
N LYS A 807 26.74 -19.00 3.24
CA LYS A 807 26.75 -18.97 4.72
C LYS A 807 25.86 -20.05 5.36
N GLY A 808 24.96 -20.66 4.59
CA GLY A 808 23.99 -21.63 5.10
C GLY A 808 22.88 -20.98 5.95
N THR A 809 22.53 -19.72 5.68
CA THR A 809 21.49 -18.91 6.34
C THR A 809 20.40 -18.44 5.35
N ALA A 810 20.32 -19.09 4.19
CA ALA A 810 19.30 -18.89 3.15
C ALA A 810 17.85 -19.06 3.68
N LEU A 811 16.95 -18.18 3.21
CA LEU A 811 15.51 -18.18 3.47
C LEU A 811 14.72 -18.76 2.27
N ARG A 812 13.73 -19.61 2.55
CA ARG A 812 12.86 -20.23 1.54
C ARG A 812 12.19 -19.16 0.65
N GLY A 813 12.31 -19.34 -0.66
CA GLY A 813 11.67 -18.50 -1.69
C GLY A 813 12.19 -17.07 -1.80
N ARG A 814 13.23 -16.70 -1.04
CA ARG A 814 13.64 -15.29 -0.85
C ARG A 814 15.12 -15.16 -0.51
N SER A 815 15.94 -16.09 -0.98
CA SER A 815 17.36 -16.11 -0.65
C SER A 815 18.14 -15.23 -1.58
N ASP A 816 19.02 -14.42 -0.99
CA ASP A 816 20.04 -13.66 -1.70
C ASP A 816 21.35 -14.44 -1.60
N ALA A 817 21.99 -14.66 -2.75
CA ALA A 817 23.28 -15.32 -2.89
C ALA A 817 24.21 -14.51 -3.78
N ASP A 818 25.51 -14.63 -3.56
CA ASP A 818 26.50 -13.90 -4.34
C ASP A 818 27.43 -14.86 -5.07
N ILE A 819 27.81 -14.53 -6.29
CA ILE A 819 28.93 -15.16 -7.01
C ILE A 819 29.99 -14.09 -7.22
N VAL A 820 31.10 -14.22 -6.52
CA VAL A 820 32.21 -13.26 -6.58
C VAL A 820 33.27 -13.78 -7.53
N VAL A 821 33.52 -13.04 -8.61
CA VAL A 821 34.46 -13.40 -9.67
C VAL A 821 35.73 -12.57 -9.49
N PHE A 822 36.82 -13.20 -9.08
CA PHE A 822 38.09 -12.53 -8.87
C PHE A 822 38.88 -12.46 -10.17
N LEU A 823 39.28 -11.26 -10.58
CA LEU A 823 39.87 -11.00 -11.90
C LEU A 823 41.31 -10.51 -11.80
N SER A 824 42.16 -10.92 -12.74
CA SER A 824 43.59 -10.55 -12.78
C SER A 824 43.84 -9.11 -13.22
N CYS A 825 42.83 -8.42 -13.74
CA CYS A 825 42.94 -7.02 -14.17
C CYS A 825 42.90 -6.01 -13.03
N PHE A 826 42.61 -6.45 -11.80
CA PHE A 826 42.66 -5.63 -10.60
C PHE A 826 43.94 -5.95 -9.83
N GLY A 827 44.84 -4.99 -9.70
CA GLY A 827 46.05 -5.07 -8.89
C GLY A 827 45.91 -4.46 -7.50
N GLN A 828 44.90 -3.62 -7.29
CA GLN A 828 44.61 -2.92 -6.03
C GLN A 828 43.10 -2.66 -5.87
N PHE A 829 42.67 -2.29 -4.66
CA PHE A 829 41.24 -2.10 -4.32
C PHE A 829 40.54 -1.07 -5.21
N THR A 830 41.18 0.07 -5.48
CA THR A 830 40.60 1.20 -6.23
C THR A 830 40.29 0.90 -7.70
N GLU A 831 40.82 -0.20 -8.25
CA GLU A 831 40.66 -0.56 -9.66
C GLU A 831 39.37 -1.33 -9.98
N GLN A 832 38.63 -1.82 -8.97
CA GLN A 832 37.37 -2.57 -9.15
C GLN A 832 36.26 -1.74 -9.84
N GLY A 833 36.36 -0.41 -9.83
CA GLY A 833 35.41 0.49 -10.50
C GLY A 833 35.66 0.66 -12.01
N ASN A 834 36.89 0.48 -12.46
CA ASN A 834 37.30 0.73 -13.84
C ASN A 834 36.93 -0.47 -14.73
N LYS A 835 36.39 -0.24 -15.93
CA LYS A 835 35.96 -1.30 -16.89
C LYS A 835 34.83 -2.23 -16.42
N ARG A 836 34.09 -1.85 -15.35
CA ARG A 836 32.99 -2.64 -14.78
C ARG A 836 31.93 -3.05 -15.80
N ALA A 837 31.57 -2.16 -16.73
CA ALA A 837 30.56 -2.44 -17.76
C ALA A 837 31.02 -3.54 -18.73
N GLU A 838 32.27 -3.48 -19.21
CA GLU A 838 32.86 -4.49 -20.11
C GLU A 838 32.92 -5.86 -19.42
N ILE A 839 33.37 -5.89 -18.17
CA ILE A 839 33.46 -7.10 -17.35
C ILE A 839 32.06 -7.72 -17.14
N ILE A 840 31.07 -6.90 -16.77
CA ILE A 840 29.69 -7.38 -16.57
C ILE A 840 29.10 -7.90 -17.89
N SER A 841 29.38 -7.23 -19.01
CA SER A 841 28.90 -7.64 -20.33
C SER A 841 29.47 -9.00 -20.73
N GLU A 842 30.77 -9.22 -20.54
CA GLU A 842 31.41 -10.52 -20.81
C GLU A 842 30.83 -11.61 -19.92
N ILE A 843 30.75 -11.39 -18.60
CA ILE A 843 30.21 -12.38 -17.67
C ILE A 843 28.75 -12.71 -18.02
N ARG A 844 27.94 -11.73 -18.42
CA ARG A 844 26.56 -11.97 -18.90
C ARG A 844 26.54 -12.87 -20.12
N ALA A 845 27.34 -12.56 -21.15
CA ALA A 845 27.41 -13.39 -22.36
C ALA A 845 27.77 -14.84 -22.02
N GLN A 846 28.69 -15.06 -21.08
CA GLN A 846 29.07 -16.40 -20.63
C GLN A 846 27.98 -17.07 -19.78
N LEU A 847 27.20 -16.34 -18.99
CA LEU A 847 26.03 -16.90 -18.30
C LEU A 847 24.95 -17.35 -19.28
N GLU A 848 24.70 -16.56 -20.34
CA GLU A 848 23.74 -16.88 -21.39
C GLU A 848 24.20 -18.11 -22.20
N ALA A 849 25.49 -18.19 -22.54
CA ALA A 849 26.08 -19.38 -23.15
C ALA A 849 25.96 -20.61 -22.22
N CYS A 850 26.28 -20.46 -20.93
CA CYS A 850 26.12 -21.52 -19.94
C CYS A 850 24.67 -22.01 -19.84
N GLN A 851 23.70 -21.10 -19.90
CA GLN A 851 22.27 -21.44 -19.87
C GLN A 851 21.84 -22.24 -21.11
N GLN A 852 22.44 -21.97 -22.28
CA GLN A 852 22.13 -22.66 -23.53
C GLN A 852 22.83 -24.02 -23.65
N GLU A 853 24.09 -24.11 -23.22
CA GLU A 853 24.94 -25.31 -23.37
C GLU A 853 24.66 -26.37 -22.29
N MET A 854 24.29 -25.95 -21.07
CA MET A 854 24.14 -26.85 -19.93
C MET A 854 22.69 -27.15 -19.59
N GLN A 855 22.41 -28.39 -19.18
CA GLN A 855 21.11 -28.81 -18.66
C GLN A 855 21.07 -28.71 -17.14
N PHE A 856 20.19 -27.84 -16.62
CA PHE A 856 20.00 -27.64 -15.19
C PHE A 856 18.70 -28.28 -14.69
N GLU A 857 18.74 -28.92 -13.52
CA GLU A 857 17.54 -29.44 -12.84
C GLU A 857 16.62 -28.31 -12.31
N VAL A 858 17.20 -27.11 -12.14
CA VAL A 858 16.49 -25.88 -11.80
C VAL A 858 16.12 -25.10 -13.06
N LYS A 859 15.15 -24.20 -12.95
CA LYS A 859 14.88 -23.19 -13.95
C LYS A 859 15.88 -22.06 -13.74
N PHE A 860 16.72 -21.80 -14.73
CA PHE A 860 17.71 -20.73 -14.72
C PHE A 860 17.16 -19.57 -15.55
N GLU A 861 16.97 -18.40 -14.94
CA GLU A 861 16.50 -17.18 -15.61
C GLU A 861 17.47 -16.02 -15.46
N ILE A 862 17.79 -15.37 -16.58
CA ILE A 862 18.62 -14.16 -16.63
C ILE A 862 17.70 -13.00 -17.07
N PRO A 863 17.65 -11.86 -16.34
CA PRO A 863 16.84 -10.71 -16.72
C PRO A 863 17.26 -10.16 -18.08
N LYS A 864 16.26 -9.89 -18.94
CA LYS A 864 16.46 -9.35 -20.31
C LYS A 864 16.96 -7.91 -20.36
N TRP A 865 16.87 -7.16 -19.25
CA TRP A 865 17.27 -5.77 -19.20
C TRP A 865 18.73 -5.66 -18.73
N GLU A 866 19.54 -4.94 -19.49
CA GLU A 866 20.93 -4.67 -19.14
C GLU A 866 21.00 -3.60 -18.05
N ASN A 867 21.54 -3.98 -16.89
CA ASN A 867 22.02 -3.03 -15.90
C ASN A 867 23.56 -3.03 -15.95
N PRO A 868 24.20 -1.94 -16.41
CA PRO A 868 25.66 -1.89 -16.57
C PRO A 868 26.42 -1.90 -15.24
N ARG A 869 25.72 -1.86 -14.09
CA ARG A 869 26.31 -1.83 -12.75
C ARG A 869 26.17 -3.14 -11.98
N VAL A 870 25.13 -3.93 -12.23
CA VAL A 870 24.81 -5.14 -11.46
C VAL A 870 24.33 -6.22 -12.43
N LEU A 871 24.94 -7.39 -12.35
CA LEU A 871 24.51 -8.59 -13.04
C LEU A 871 23.85 -9.52 -12.05
N SER A 872 22.60 -9.89 -12.30
CA SER A 872 21.87 -10.83 -11.46
C SER A 872 21.14 -11.89 -12.28
N PHE A 873 20.86 -13.03 -11.66
CA PHE A 873 20.08 -14.11 -12.23
C PHE A 873 19.35 -14.90 -11.14
N SER A 874 18.34 -15.67 -11.52
CA SER A 874 17.52 -16.43 -10.57
C SER A 874 17.56 -17.93 -10.89
N LEU A 875 17.67 -18.76 -9.85
CA LEU A 875 17.49 -20.21 -9.93
C LEU A 875 16.21 -20.60 -9.18
N MET A 876 15.25 -21.20 -9.89
CA MET A 876 13.95 -21.58 -9.33
C MET A 876 13.74 -23.09 -9.43
N SER A 877 13.01 -23.67 -8.47
CA SER A 877 12.60 -25.06 -8.58
C SER A 877 11.60 -25.22 -9.73
N ARG A 878 11.71 -26.33 -10.47
CA ARG A 878 10.74 -26.69 -11.52
C ARG A 878 9.45 -27.30 -10.95
N THR A 879 9.50 -27.82 -9.73
CA THR A 879 8.39 -28.54 -9.09
C THR A 879 7.78 -27.79 -7.91
N MET A 880 8.58 -26.99 -7.18
CA MET A 880 8.15 -26.26 -5.99
C MET A 880 8.17 -24.75 -6.27
N LEU A 881 7.01 -24.19 -6.66
CA LEU A 881 6.89 -22.80 -7.14
C LEU A 881 7.32 -21.74 -6.12
N ASP A 882 7.34 -22.07 -4.83
CA ASP A 882 7.72 -21.19 -3.73
C ASP A 882 9.22 -21.24 -3.38
N GLN A 883 10.03 -21.94 -4.19
CA GLN A 883 11.47 -22.05 -3.99
C GLN A 883 12.27 -21.40 -5.12
N SER A 884 12.96 -20.31 -4.77
CA SER A 884 13.86 -19.55 -5.62
C SER A 884 15.05 -19.01 -4.83
N VAL A 885 16.16 -18.77 -5.55
CA VAL A 885 17.34 -18.05 -5.06
C VAL A 885 17.76 -17.06 -6.13
N ASP A 886 17.93 -15.81 -5.72
CA ASP A 886 18.44 -14.74 -6.57
C ASP A 886 19.95 -14.59 -6.32
N PHE A 887 20.71 -14.50 -7.41
CA PHE A 887 22.16 -14.41 -7.41
C PHE A 887 22.62 -13.07 -7.97
N ASP A 888 23.46 -12.37 -7.21
CA ASP A 888 24.24 -11.24 -7.71
C ASP A 888 25.64 -11.70 -8.10
N VAL A 889 26.13 -11.26 -9.26
CA VAL A 889 27.47 -11.58 -9.75
C VAL A 889 28.37 -10.35 -9.64
N LEU A 890 29.41 -10.46 -8.81
CA LEU A 890 30.21 -9.32 -8.36
C LEU A 890 31.69 -9.52 -8.74
N PRO A 891 32.27 -8.70 -9.63
CA PRO A 891 33.70 -8.75 -9.90
C PRO A 891 34.49 -8.20 -8.71
N ALA A 892 35.59 -8.85 -8.34
CA ALA A 892 36.39 -8.44 -7.19
C ALA A 892 37.92 -8.51 -7.36
N PHE A 893 38.63 -7.64 -6.63
CA PHE A 893 40.08 -7.71 -6.48
C PHE A 893 40.48 -8.84 -5.53
N ASN A 894 41.49 -9.63 -5.87
CA ASN A 894 41.95 -10.77 -5.07
C ASN A 894 42.91 -10.36 -3.94
N ALA A 895 42.43 -9.55 -3.00
CA ALA A 895 43.23 -9.05 -1.88
C ALA A 895 43.81 -10.16 -0.99
N LEU A 896 43.10 -11.29 -0.84
CA LEU A 896 43.51 -12.39 0.04
C LEU A 896 44.49 -13.38 -0.61
N GLY A 897 44.70 -13.30 -1.93
CA GLY A 897 45.52 -14.27 -2.66
C GLY A 897 45.02 -15.71 -2.50
N GLN A 898 45.97 -16.64 -2.28
CA GLN A 898 45.69 -18.04 -1.98
C GLN A 898 45.57 -18.23 -0.46
N LEU A 899 44.36 -18.06 0.07
CA LEU A 899 44.10 -18.22 1.50
C LEU A 899 44.16 -19.70 1.88
N SER A 900 45.02 -20.04 2.85
CA SER A 900 45.04 -21.38 3.47
C SER A 900 43.97 -21.44 4.55
N SER A 901 43.14 -22.49 4.57
CA SER A 901 42.07 -22.65 5.55
C SER A 901 42.57 -22.47 6.99
N GLY A 902 41.95 -21.56 7.74
CA GLY A 902 42.25 -21.29 9.15
C GLY A 902 43.46 -20.38 9.43
N ARG A 903 44.19 -19.88 8.41
CA ARG A 903 45.24 -18.87 8.62
C ARG A 903 44.68 -17.45 8.52
N ARG A 904 45.08 -16.61 9.46
CA ARG A 904 44.79 -15.17 9.43
C ARG A 904 45.50 -14.51 8.21
N PRO A 905 44.84 -13.59 7.50
CA PRO A 905 45.48 -12.77 6.48
C PRO A 905 46.67 -11.96 7.03
N THR A 906 47.62 -11.59 6.17
CA THR A 906 48.72 -10.72 6.57
C THR A 906 48.21 -9.31 6.87
N SER A 907 48.80 -8.64 7.87
CA SER A 907 48.40 -7.27 8.24
C SER A 907 48.47 -6.29 7.07
N GLN A 908 49.41 -6.50 6.14
CA GLN A 908 49.57 -5.66 4.94
C GLN A 908 48.28 -5.54 4.12
N VAL A 909 47.48 -6.61 4.00
CA VAL A 909 46.19 -6.57 3.28
C VAL A 909 45.25 -5.51 3.87
N TYR A 910 45.21 -5.40 5.20
CA TYR A 910 44.38 -4.41 5.89
C TYR A 910 45.01 -3.03 5.89
N VAL A 911 46.33 -2.91 5.91
CA VAL A 911 47.02 -1.62 5.74
C VAL A 911 46.69 -1.04 4.36
N ASP A 912 46.80 -1.84 3.30
CA ASP A 912 46.46 -1.43 1.92
C ASP A 912 44.98 -1.07 1.80
N LEU A 913 44.10 -1.82 2.47
CA LEU A 913 42.67 -1.52 2.55
C LEU A 913 42.40 -0.17 3.22
N ILE A 914 43.03 0.08 4.38
CA ILE A 914 42.88 1.33 5.15
C ILE A 914 43.41 2.52 4.36
N HIS A 915 44.51 2.36 3.61
CA HIS A 915 45.03 3.43 2.74
C HIS A 915 44.15 3.68 1.51
N SER A 916 43.44 2.67 1.03
CA SER A 916 42.51 2.77 -0.11
C SER A 916 41.10 3.21 0.29
N TYR A 917 40.84 3.34 1.59
CA TYR A 917 39.52 3.56 2.18
C TYR A 917 38.96 4.96 1.87
N ASN A 918 37.81 5.02 1.19
CA ASN A 918 37.00 6.23 1.05
C ASN A 918 35.62 6.09 1.69
N ASN A 919 34.96 4.93 1.50
CA ASN A 919 33.64 4.64 2.06
C ASN A 919 33.66 3.35 2.90
N ALA A 920 32.83 3.30 3.94
CA ALA A 920 32.65 2.11 4.78
C ALA A 920 32.21 0.88 3.96
N GLY A 921 33.01 -0.20 4.03
CA GLY A 921 32.68 -1.48 3.41
C GLY A 921 32.69 -1.49 1.88
N GLU A 922 33.30 -0.50 1.22
CA GLU A 922 33.33 -0.40 -0.25
C GLU A 922 33.88 -1.66 -0.94
N TYR A 923 34.87 -2.28 -0.30
CA TYR A 923 35.60 -3.44 -0.82
C TYR A 923 35.23 -4.75 -0.11
N SER A 924 34.07 -4.82 0.54
CA SER A 924 33.63 -5.99 1.31
C SER A 924 33.61 -7.27 0.46
N THR A 925 33.36 -7.17 -0.85
CA THR A 925 33.35 -8.29 -1.79
C THR A 925 34.71 -8.99 -1.88
N CYS A 926 35.82 -8.28 -1.68
CA CYS A 926 37.17 -8.86 -1.62
C CYS A 926 37.36 -9.83 -0.45
N PHE A 927 36.54 -9.69 0.61
CA PHE A 927 36.64 -10.46 1.86
C PHE A 927 35.51 -11.49 2.01
N THR A 928 34.77 -11.79 0.93
CA THR A 928 33.63 -12.71 0.92
C THR A 928 33.95 -14.09 1.51
N GLU A 929 35.15 -14.63 1.26
CA GLU A 929 35.58 -15.92 1.82
C GLU A 929 35.62 -15.88 3.35
N LEU A 930 36.21 -14.85 3.93
CA LEU A 930 36.28 -14.67 5.39
C LEU A 930 34.90 -14.46 6.01
N GLN A 931 34.04 -13.65 5.37
CA GLN A 931 32.66 -13.44 5.81
C GLN A 931 31.85 -14.74 5.79
N ARG A 932 32.02 -15.56 4.75
CA ARG A 932 31.39 -16.88 4.63
C ARG A 932 31.88 -17.80 5.73
N ASP A 933 33.20 -17.95 5.88
CA ASP A 933 33.82 -18.93 6.77
C ASP A 933 33.54 -18.61 8.25
N PHE A 934 33.40 -17.32 8.59
CA PHE A 934 32.98 -16.87 9.90
C PHE A 934 31.60 -17.40 10.33
N ILE A 935 30.66 -17.55 9.39
CA ILE A 935 29.30 -18.06 9.65
C ILE A 935 29.19 -19.57 9.43
N VAL A 936 29.85 -20.12 8.40
CA VAL A 936 29.75 -21.55 8.05
C VAL A 936 30.18 -22.44 9.20
N SER A 937 31.23 -22.05 9.92
CA SER A 937 31.77 -22.76 11.09
C SER A 937 30.83 -22.80 12.31
N ARG A 938 29.72 -22.05 12.28
CA ARG A 938 28.80 -21.94 13.41
C ARG A 938 27.73 -23.05 13.41
N PRO A 939 27.19 -23.42 14.59
CA PRO A 939 26.20 -24.51 14.71
C PRO A 939 24.95 -24.29 13.85
N THR A 940 24.34 -25.38 13.40
CA THR A 940 23.10 -25.33 12.60
C THR A 940 21.98 -24.58 13.31
N LYS A 941 21.84 -24.75 14.63
CA LYS A 941 20.80 -24.07 15.42
C LYS A 941 20.98 -22.55 15.44
N LEU A 942 22.21 -22.05 15.52
CA LEU A 942 22.49 -20.61 15.39
C LEU A 942 22.14 -20.10 13.99
N LYS A 943 22.43 -20.86 12.94
CA LYS A 943 22.01 -20.52 11.57
C LYS A 943 20.49 -20.47 11.42
N SER A 944 19.75 -21.31 12.16
CA SER A 944 18.28 -21.23 12.26
C SER A 944 17.81 -19.96 12.97
N LEU A 945 18.45 -19.55 14.07
CA LEU A 945 18.15 -18.27 14.72
C LEU A 945 18.42 -17.08 13.79
N ILE A 946 19.52 -17.09 13.04
CA ILE A 946 19.82 -16.05 12.03
C ILE A 946 18.69 -15.97 10.99
N ARG A 947 18.16 -17.10 10.50
CA ARG A 947 17.00 -17.10 9.58
C ARG A 947 15.79 -16.44 10.22
N LEU A 948 15.49 -16.76 11.48
CA LEU A 948 14.38 -16.17 12.22
C LEU A 948 14.51 -14.65 12.34
N VAL A 949 15.69 -14.16 12.72
CA VAL A 949 15.99 -12.72 12.83
C VAL A 949 15.91 -12.03 11.48
N LYS A 950 16.43 -12.64 10.41
CA LYS A 950 16.31 -12.10 9.04
C LYS A 950 14.86 -12.03 8.58
N HIS A 951 14.05 -13.04 8.91
CA HIS A 951 12.63 -13.06 8.61
C HIS A 951 11.90 -11.93 9.34
N TRP A 952 12.11 -11.78 10.65
CA TRP A 952 11.59 -10.68 11.46
C TRP A 952 11.99 -9.30 10.90
N TYR A 953 13.27 -9.10 10.58
CA TYR A 953 13.78 -7.86 9.99
C TYR A 953 13.06 -7.51 8.67
N ARG A 954 12.79 -8.51 7.82
CA ARG A 954 12.05 -8.30 6.57
C ARG A 954 10.59 -7.93 6.81
N GLN A 955 9.94 -8.50 7.82
CA GLN A 955 8.59 -8.08 8.22
C GLN A 955 8.58 -6.62 8.66
N CYS A 956 9.58 -6.18 9.42
CA CYS A 956 9.75 -4.78 9.80
C CYS A 956 9.91 -3.88 8.57
N ASN A 957 10.57 -4.34 7.51
CA ASN A 957 10.77 -3.58 6.26
C ASN A 957 9.52 -3.35 5.41
N LYS A 958 8.43 -4.05 5.66
CA LYS A 958 7.16 -3.84 4.97
C LYS A 958 6.34 -2.67 5.53
N MET A 959 6.72 -2.11 6.68
CA MET A 959 6.00 -0.99 7.31
C MET A 959 6.34 0.35 6.63
N PRO A 960 5.41 1.33 6.59
CA PRO A 960 5.70 2.67 6.08
C PRO A 960 6.78 3.33 6.95
N LYS A 961 7.96 3.60 6.37
CA LYS A 961 9.08 4.22 7.09
C LYS A 961 9.31 5.63 6.59
N GLY A 962 9.58 6.54 7.54
CA GLY A 962 10.09 7.88 7.24
C GLY A 962 11.45 7.85 6.51
N LYS A 963 12.10 9.00 6.36
CA LYS A 963 13.41 9.09 5.67
C LYS A 963 14.49 8.29 6.44
N GLY A 964 15.28 7.49 5.72
CA GLY A 964 16.44 6.73 6.23
C GLY A 964 16.31 5.21 6.02
N SER A 965 17.45 4.53 5.84
CA SER A 965 17.48 3.07 5.71
C SER A 965 17.59 2.38 7.07
N LEU A 966 16.98 1.20 7.18
CA LEU A 966 17.25 0.30 8.30
C LEU A 966 18.72 -0.19 8.29
N PRO A 967 19.21 -0.69 9.43
CA PRO A 967 20.54 -1.30 9.52
C PRO A 967 20.71 -2.46 8.54
N PRO A 968 21.90 -2.65 7.92
CA PRO A 968 22.14 -3.76 7.02
C PRO A 968 21.81 -5.12 7.67
N GLN A 969 21.19 -6.03 6.92
CA GLN A 969 20.86 -7.38 7.42
C GLN A 969 22.09 -8.09 7.99
N HIS A 970 23.25 -7.92 7.35
CA HIS A 970 24.49 -8.51 7.82
C HIS A 970 24.87 -8.07 9.25
N GLY A 971 24.58 -6.82 9.62
CA GLY A 971 24.77 -6.34 10.99
C GLY A 971 23.94 -7.12 12.01
N LEU A 972 22.69 -7.48 11.67
CA LEU A 972 21.86 -8.32 12.54
C LEU A 972 22.29 -9.79 12.57
N GLU A 973 22.83 -10.33 11.47
CA GLU A 973 23.44 -11.66 11.47
C GLU A 973 24.60 -11.72 12.48
N LEU A 974 25.49 -10.72 12.45
CA LEU A 974 26.61 -10.61 13.36
C LEU A 974 26.18 -10.34 14.80
N LEU A 975 25.17 -9.49 15.02
CA LEU A 975 24.59 -9.26 16.34
C LEU A 975 24.01 -10.55 16.93
N THR A 976 23.40 -11.40 16.08
CA THR A 976 22.90 -12.72 16.48
C THR A 976 24.02 -13.67 16.89
N VAL A 977 25.13 -13.68 16.14
CA VAL A 977 26.34 -14.44 16.51
C VAL A 977 26.90 -13.94 17.84
N HIS A 978 27.01 -12.62 18.01
CA HIS A 978 27.50 -12.01 19.24
C HIS A 978 26.63 -12.40 20.45
N ALA A 979 25.30 -12.30 20.32
CA ALA A 979 24.36 -12.68 21.37
C ALA A 979 24.59 -14.12 21.84
N TRP A 980 24.77 -15.05 20.91
CA TRP A 980 25.06 -16.45 21.21
C TRP A 980 26.46 -16.66 21.81
N GLU A 981 27.46 -15.91 21.34
CA GLU A 981 28.82 -15.97 21.89
C GLU A 981 28.90 -15.49 23.34
N GLN A 982 28.10 -14.47 23.71
CA GLN A 982 27.97 -13.97 25.08
C GLN A 982 27.02 -14.80 25.95
N GLY A 983 26.02 -15.45 25.34
CA GLY A 983 25.02 -16.29 26.00
C GLY A 983 25.47 -17.71 26.34
N GLY A 984 26.78 -18.02 26.27
CA GLY A 984 27.34 -19.31 26.69
C GLY A 984 27.66 -20.31 25.58
N ARG A 985 27.45 -19.97 24.30
CA ARG A 985 27.84 -20.78 23.12
C ARG A 985 27.26 -22.20 23.08
N ASP A 986 26.13 -22.45 23.73
CA ASP A 986 25.46 -23.75 23.67
C ASP A 986 24.97 -24.03 22.24
N PRO A 987 25.35 -25.14 21.57
CA PRO A 987 24.84 -25.48 20.24
C PRO A 987 23.37 -25.92 20.21
N GLN A 988 22.76 -26.24 21.37
CA GLN A 988 21.40 -26.75 21.50
C GLN A 988 20.42 -25.80 22.23
N PHE A 989 20.78 -24.53 22.34
CA PHE A 989 20.03 -23.48 23.03
C PHE A 989 18.52 -23.40 22.69
N ASN A 990 17.71 -22.84 23.58
CA ASN A 990 16.29 -22.60 23.32
C ASN A 990 16.07 -21.44 22.30
N MET A 991 15.35 -21.70 21.21
CA MET A 991 15.18 -20.75 20.11
C MET A 991 14.53 -19.42 20.54
N ALA A 992 13.52 -19.48 21.42
CA ALA A 992 12.83 -18.29 21.91
C ALA A 992 13.73 -17.42 22.79
N GLN A 993 14.51 -18.03 23.68
CA GLN A 993 15.49 -17.30 24.49
C GLN A 993 16.53 -16.60 23.61
N GLY A 994 17.05 -17.30 22.59
CA GLY A 994 18.00 -16.71 21.65
C GLY A 994 17.40 -15.54 20.86
N PHE A 995 16.18 -15.72 20.33
CA PHE A 995 15.47 -14.66 19.60
C PHE A 995 15.18 -13.45 20.49
N ARG A 996 14.66 -13.69 21.70
CA ARG A 996 14.41 -12.67 22.71
C ARG A 996 15.66 -11.88 23.09
N THR A 997 16.81 -12.56 23.18
CA THR A 997 18.11 -11.91 23.47
C THR A 997 18.53 -10.96 22.35
N VAL A 998 18.37 -11.38 21.08
CA VAL A 998 18.68 -10.51 19.94
C VAL A 998 17.78 -9.27 19.92
N LEU A 999 16.48 -9.44 20.14
CA LEU A 999 15.54 -8.31 20.24
C LEU A 999 15.92 -7.35 21.36
N GLU A 1000 16.40 -7.85 22.49
CA GLU A 1000 16.88 -7.00 23.59
C GLU A 1000 18.08 -6.15 23.18
N LEU A 1001 19.08 -6.77 22.56
CA LEU A 1001 20.27 -6.06 22.08
C LEU A 1001 19.91 -4.99 21.05
N VAL A 1002 18.94 -5.27 20.18
CA VAL A 1002 18.39 -4.28 19.24
C VAL A 1002 17.70 -3.14 19.99
N SER A 1003 16.91 -3.42 21.03
CA SER A 1003 16.26 -2.37 21.84
C SER A 1003 17.27 -1.47 22.57
N ARG A 1004 18.44 -2.04 22.92
CA ARG A 1004 19.56 -1.37 23.59
C ARG A 1004 20.68 -0.96 22.61
N TYR A 1005 20.33 -0.69 21.35
CA TYR A 1005 21.33 -0.42 20.30
C TYR A 1005 22.34 0.70 20.64
N ARG A 1006 21.95 1.67 21.47
CA ARG A 1006 22.82 2.78 21.90
C ARG A 1006 24.01 2.33 22.75
N GLU A 1007 23.94 1.13 23.31
CA GLU A 1007 24.99 0.52 24.12
C GLU A 1007 25.89 -0.40 23.28
N LEU A 1008 25.58 -0.67 22.01
CA LEU A 1008 26.29 -1.69 21.24
C LEU A 1008 27.69 -1.23 20.79
N CYS A 1009 28.69 -1.99 21.23
CA CYS A 1009 30.07 -1.96 20.74
C CYS A 1009 30.54 -3.39 20.47
N VAL A 1010 30.37 -3.86 19.24
CA VAL A 1010 30.65 -5.24 18.84
C VAL A 1010 31.73 -5.28 17.77
N TYR A 1011 32.79 -6.04 18.01
CA TYR A 1011 33.86 -6.31 17.04
C TYR A 1011 34.55 -7.63 17.34
N TRP A 1012 35.27 -8.15 16.35
CA TRP A 1012 36.07 -9.37 16.48
C TRP A 1012 37.48 -9.11 16.01
N THR A 1013 38.45 -9.79 16.62
CA THR A 1013 39.87 -9.71 16.21
C THR A 1013 40.36 -11.02 15.58
N VAL A 1014 39.45 -11.74 14.91
CA VAL A 1014 39.76 -13.06 14.32
C VAL A 1014 40.63 -12.89 13.06
N ASN A 1015 40.26 -11.98 12.16
CA ASN A 1015 40.96 -11.79 10.89
C ASN A 1015 41.92 -10.59 10.86
N TYR A 1016 41.71 -9.60 11.73
CA TYR A 1016 42.59 -8.44 11.94
C TYR A 1016 42.75 -8.18 13.45
N ASP A 1017 43.83 -7.53 13.88
CA ASP A 1017 44.07 -7.18 15.29
C ASP A 1017 44.87 -5.88 15.44
N ASN A 1018 45.21 -5.52 16.67
CA ASN A 1018 45.94 -4.30 17.01
C ASN A 1018 47.48 -4.47 17.05
N ARG A 1019 48.04 -5.58 16.53
CA ARG A 1019 49.49 -5.81 16.55
C ARG A 1019 50.22 -4.91 15.56
N ASP A 1020 49.63 -4.71 14.39
CA ASP A 1020 50.12 -3.73 13.43
C ASP A 1020 49.66 -2.33 13.86
N LYS A 1021 50.58 -1.36 13.83
CA LYS A 1021 50.31 -0.01 14.33
C LYS A 1021 49.20 0.69 13.53
N THR A 1022 49.24 0.61 12.20
CA THR A 1022 48.25 1.27 11.34
C THR A 1022 46.85 0.69 11.55
N VAL A 1023 46.76 -0.65 11.63
CA VAL A 1023 45.49 -1.33 11.90
C VAL A 1023 44.99 -1.04 13.32
N GLY A 1024 45.87 -1.07 14.33
CA GLY A 1024 45.53 -0.77 15.72
C GLY A 1024 45.04 0.66 15.94
N ASP A 1025 45.70 1.64 15.33
CA ASP A 1025 45.29 3.04 15.37
C ASP A 1025 43.92 3.22 14.70
N PHE A 1026 43.69 2.58 13.55
CA PHE A 1026 42.41 2.62 12.86
C PHE A 1026 41.27 1.98 13.66
N LEU A 1027 41.49 0.81 14.27
CA LEU A 1027 40.50 0.16 15.13
C LEU A 1027 40.12 1.06 16.32
N SER A 1028 41.12 1.68 16.95
CA SER A 1028 40.90 2.61 18.05
C SER A 1028 40.02 3.80 17.61
N GLN A 1029 40.26 4.34 16.41
CA GLN A 1029 39.42 5.38 15.82
C GLN A 1029 37.99 4.89 15.53
N GLN A 1030 37.79 3.67 15.03
CA GLN A 1030 36.45 3.12 14.79
C GLN A 1030 35.68 2.95 16.09
N LEU A 1031 36.32 2.44 17.16
CA LEU A 1031 35.70 2.19 18.46
C LEU A 1031 35.33 3.47 19.22
N GLN A 1032 35.91 4.63 18.86
CA GLN A 1032 35.55 5.94 19.42
C GLN A 1032 34.30 6.55 18.76
N LYS A 1033 33.81 6.01 17.63
CA LYS A 1033 32.65 6.56 16.91
C LYS A 1033 31.34 6.47 17.71
N PRO A 1034 30.31 7.25 17.39
CA PRO A 1034 29.00 7.12 18.03
C PRO A 1034 28.41 5.70 17.86
N ARG A 1035 27.77 5.19 18.90
CA ARG A 1035 27.13 3.86 18.91
C ARG A 1035 25.82 3.91 18.11
N PRO A 1036 25.36 2.78 17.52
CA PRO A 1036 25.91 1.43 17.61
C PRO A 1036 27.16 1.23 16.73
N ILE A 1037 28.10 0.44 17.23
CA ILE A 1037 29.26 -0.04 16.48
C ILE A 1037 29.13 -1.55 16.32
N ILE A 1038 29.11 -2.03 15.08
CA ILE A 1038 29.20 -3.45 14.75
C ILE A 1038 30.21 -3.56 13.60
N LEU A 1039 31.45 -3.90 13.92
CA LEU A 1039 32.50 -4.07 12.92
C LEU A 1039 32.40 -5.45 12.28
N ASP A 1040 32.49 -5.49 10.96
CA ASP A 1040 32.55 -6.74 10.20
C ASP A 1040 33.82 -7.52 10.61
N PRO A 1041 33.70 -8.81 11.01
CA PRO A 1041 34.85 -9.63 11.38
C PRO A 1041 35.85 -9.87 10.23
N ALA A 1042 35.47 -9.59 8.97
CA ALA A 1042 36.30 -9.75 7.79
C ALA A 1042 36.84 -8.43 7.22
N ASP A 1043 36.19 -7.29 7.51
CA ASP A 1043 36.54 -5.97 7.00
C ASP A 1043 36.50 -4.92 8.14
N PRO A 1044 37.67 -4.46 8.66
CA PRO A 1044 37.71 -3.50 9.77
C PRO A 1044 37.14 -2.13 9.40
N THR A 1045 36.94 -1.83 8.11
CA THR A 1045 36.38 -0.57 7.63
C THR A 1045 34.86 -0.58 7.57
N GLY A 1046 34.23 -1.76 7.63
CA GLY A 1046 32.80 -1.98 7.55
C GLY A 1046 32.10 -1.88 8.91
N ASN A 1047 31.84 -0.67 9.40
CA ASN A 1047 30.94 -0.48 10.54
C ASN A 1047 29.46 -0.57 10.10
N LEU A 1048 28.83 -1.71 10.38
CA LEU A 1048 27.46 -2.05 10.01
C LEU A 1048 26.40 -1.44 10.96
N GLY A 1049 26.83 -0.76 12.03
CA GLY A 1049 25.94 -0.05 12.96
C GLY A 1049 25.68 1.41 12.58
N HIS A 1050 26.55 2.04 11.79
CA HIS A 1050 26.54 3.49 11.60
C HIS A 1050 25.41 4.01 10.68
N ASN A 1051 24.90 5.21 10.96
CA ASN A 1051 23.93 5.97 10.13
C ASN A 1051 22.66 5.21 9.69
N ALA A 1052 22.16 4.29 10.52
CA ALA A 1052 20.96 3.51 10.24
C ALA A 1052 19.83 3.74 11.25
N ARG A 1053 18.59 3.51 10.84
CA ARG A 1053 17.37 3.68 11.67
C ARG A 1053 17.17 2.54 12.67
N TRP A 1054 18.11 2.39 13.60
CA TRP A 1054 18.02 1.43 14.72
C TRP A 1054 16.88 1.74 15.69
N ASP A 1055 16.48 3.02 15.79
CA ASP A 1055 15.31 3.48 16.54
C ASP A 1055 14.03 2.76 16.11
N LEU A 1056 13.78 2.66 14.80
CA LEU A 1056 12.61 1.94 14.27
C LEU A 1056 12.67 0.44 14.57
N LEU A 1057 13.84 -0.17 14.45
CA LEU A 1057 13.99 -1.58 14.81
C LEU A 1057 13.82 -1.82 16.31
N ALA A 1058 14.22 -0.87 17.15
CA ALA A 1058 14.04 -0.95 18.59
C ALA A 1058 12.56 -0.92 18.98
N GLU A 1059 11.75 -0.05 18.37
CA GLU A 1059 10.30 0.00 18.58
C GLU A 1059 9.64 -1.33 18.17
N GLU A 1060 9.97 -1.84 16.97
CA GLU A 1060 9.47 -3.14 16.49
C GLU A 1060 9.96 -4.30 17.37
N ALA A 1061 11.18 -4.22 17.92
CA ALA A 1061 11.69 -5.21 18.83
C ALA A 1061 10.88 -5.24 20.13
N VAL A 1062 10.53 -4.08 20.70
CA VAL A 1062 9.68 -3.97 21.89
C VAL A 1062 8.29 -4.56 21.65
N ALA A 1063 7.69 -4.26 20.50
CA ALA A 1063 6.41 -4.87 20.11
C ALA A 1063 6.53 -6.40 19.98
N CYS A 1064 7.60 -6.88 19.33
CA CYS A 1064 7.87 -8.31 19.16
C CYS A 1064 8.10 -9.05 20.49
N MET A 1065 8.79 -8.42 21.44
CA MET A 1065 9.02 -8.98 22.78
C MET A 1065 7.74 -9.20 23.57
N SER A 1066 6.66 -8.49 23.24
CA SER A 1066 5.34 -8.64 23.85
C SER A 1066 4.44 -9.64 23.08
N ALA A 1067 4.92 -10.18 21.96
CA ALA A 1067 4.17 -11.10 21.12
C ALA A 1067 4.35 -12.57 21.56
N LEU A 1068 3.50 -13.48 21.07
CA LEU A 1068 3.49 -14.90 21.50
C LEU A 1068 4.82 -15.63 21.27
N CYS A 1069 5.61 -15.22 20.28
CA CYS A 1069 6.92 -15.80 20.01
C CYS A 1069 7.95 -15.52 21.12
N CYS A 1070 7.66 -14.57 22.02
CA CYS A 1070 8.49 -14.18 23.15
C CYS A 1070 7.78 -14.34 24.51
N MET A 1071 6.62 -14.99 24.55
CA MET A 1071 5.84 -15.20 25.77
C MET A 1071 5.71 -16.71 26.08
N GLY A 1072 5.85 -17.07 27.35
CA GLY A 1072 5.58 -18.39 27.88
C GLY A 1072 4.09 -18.73 27.84
N ARG A 1073 3.77 -20.02 28.06
CA ARG A 1073 2.37 -20.49 28.06
C ARG A 1073 1.52 -19.86 29.16
N ASP A 1074 2.15 -19.54 30.28
CA ASP A 1074 1.55 -18.82 31.40
C ASP A 1074 1.38 -17.31 31.14
N GLY A 1075 1.92 -16.80 30.03
CA GLY A 1075 1.97 -15.38 29.71
C GLY A 1075 3.13 -14.64 30.35
N THR A 1076 4.11 -15.35 30.91
CA THR A 1076 5.34 -14.71 31.40
C THR A 1076 6.29 -14.41 30.23
N PRO A 1077 6.99 -13.26 30.21
CA PRO A 1077 7.99 -12.99 29.18
C PRO A 1077 9.13 -14.01 29.24
N ILE A 1078 9.50 -14.56 28.07
CA ILE A 1078 10.68 -15.40 27.94
C ILE A 1078 11.89 -14.59 28.40
N GLN A 1079 12.72 -15.19 29.24
CA GLN A 1079 13.93 -14.53 29.74
C GLN A 1079 15.04 -14.56 28.67
N PRO A 1080 15.74 -13.43 28.45
CA PRO A 1080 16.92 -13.41 27.60
C PRO A 1080 18.06 -14.22 28.23
N TRP A 1081 19.09 -14.54 27.46
CA TRP A 1081 20.36 -14.99 28.01
C TRP A 1081 20.99 -13.89 28.87
N PRO A 1082 21.82 -14.24 29.87
CA PRO A 1082 22.64 -13.29 30.61
C PRO A 1082 23.80 -12.78 29.73
N ALA A 1083 23.48 -12.24 28.56
CA ALA A 1083 24.45 -11.60 27.69
C ALA A 1083 24.78 -10.22 28.25
N LYS A 1084 26.06 -9.94 28.49
CA LYS A 1084 26.50 -8.60 28.88
C LYS A 1084 26.16 -7.62 27.74
N ALA A 1085 25.68 -6.43 28.07
CA ALA A 1085 25.66 -5.34 27.11
C ALA A 1085 27.08 -5.16 26.57
N ALA A 1086 27.23 -5.14 25.25
CA ALA A 1086 28.53 -5.10 24.58
C ALA A 1086 29.18 -3.73 24.81
N VAL A 1087 29.92 -3.55 25.90
CA VAL A 1087 30.64 -2.31 26.25
C VAL A 1087 31.88 -2.13 25.38
#